data_AF-A0A7J9S8E1-F1
#
_entry.id   AF-A0A7J9S8E1-F1
#
_cell.length_a   1.000
_cell.length_b   1.000
_cell.length_c   1.000
_cell.angle_alpha   90.00
_cell.angle_beta   90.00
_cell.angle_gamma   90.00
#
_symmetry.space_group_name_H-M   'P 1'
#
loop_
_entity.id
_entity.type
_entity.pdbx_description
1 polymer ?
#
loop_
_entity_poly.entity_id
_entity_poly.type
_entity_poly.pdbx_seq_one_letter_code
_entity_poly.pdbx_strand_id
1 'polypeptide(L)'
;MSAEDILNEIKAAVINKAPGNAVITDVEFEGSEVVIYAKNPELFSNNLIKEFARDFRKRLAIRPDPSVLVEPDIAKDKILKIVPEDAEITNFVFDANTGEVIIESKKPGLVIGKEGSTLEDIKKAIQWAPKPVRTPPIPSDTIKAIRATMYRERADVKDILRRIGRRIHRDVRLRDDSWVRTSFLGGSREVGRTCLYHQTPESRILVDCGINIAVEDEKAFPHFDAPEFSIEEIDAVVVTHAHLDHCGFIPGLFRYGYDGPVYCTKPTRDLMTLLQKDYVDITEKEGKNVPYSSKDIKNCIKHTIPLDYGVTTDIAPAIKLTMHNAGHILGSAIAHCHVGDGLYNVAYTGDIKFEASRLLEPAVCQFPRLETLIIESTYGGYDDVLPERDETEKEFLRVIAETIARKGKAIIPVFGIGRAQELMLVLEEGYNQGIFNAPVYLDGMIWEATAIHTAYPEYLSKNMRNRIFHEGDNPFLSEVFKKVKNTNDRRNIMDSDEPGIILTTSGMLSGGPSVEYFKNLADDEKNAIVFVGYQSEGTLGRKIQKGFKEIPLMGKNGRSKAVKVNLSVHTLEGFSGHSDRKQLIKYLRKLKPIPDRILTVHGEVSKCIDLASTAYKLFKKETKAPMNLDSIRLR
;
A
#
# COMPACT_ATOMS: atom_id res chain seq x y z
N MET A 1 11.69 -22.49 25.58
CA MET A 1 12.71 -21.54 26.10
C MET A 1 12.17 -20.13 26.03
N SER A 2 12.56 -19.25 26.96
CA SER A 2 12.22 -17.82 26.83
C SER A 2 12.99 -17.22 25.64
N ALA A 3 12.53 -16.09 25.11
CA ALA A 3 13.27 -15.39 24.06
C ALA A 3 14.68 -15.00 24.53
N GLU A 4 14.84 -14.67 25.82
CA GLU A 4 16.15 -14.30 26.38
C GLU A 4 17.11 -15.49 26.43
N ASP A 5 16.62 -16.69 26.75
CA ASP A 5 17.43 -17.91 26.72
C ASP A 5 17.94 -18.18 25.29
N ILE A 6 17.06 -18.07 24.30
CA ILE A 6 17.41 -18.26 22.89
C ILE A 6 18.44 -17.20 22.45
N LEU A 7 18.23 -15.94 22.87
CA LEU A 7 19.16 -14.87 22.54
C LEU A 7 20.55 -15.13 23.14
N ASN A 8 20.62 -15.64 24.36
CA ASN A 8 21.87 -15.97 25.04
C ASN A 8 22.59 -17.16 24.37
N GLU A 9 21.86 -18.18 23.93
CA GLU A 9 22.42 -19.28 23.13
C GLU A 9 22.99 -18.78 21.80
N ILE A 10 22.25 -17.92 21.09
CA ILE A 10 22.71 -17.29 19.84
C ILE A 10 23.94 -16.43 20.11
N LYS A 11 23.95 -15.60 21.17
CA LYS A 11 25.11 -14.79 21.59
C LYS A 11 26.35 -15.65 21.76
N ALA A 12 26.25 -16.75 22.52
CA ALA A 12 27.36 -17.66 22.75
C ALA A 12 27.85 -18.32 21.45
N ALA A 13 26.93 -18.76 20.59
CA ALA A 13 27.28 -19.39 19.32
C ALA A 13 27.95 -18.41 18.34
N VAL A 14 27.45 -17.17 18.27
CA VAL A 14 28.02 -16.10 17.45
C VAL A 14 29.44 -15.78 17.90
N ILE A 15 29.67 -15.62 19.21
CA ILE A 15 31.01 -15.34 19.77
C ILE A 15 31.99 -16.48 19.47
N ASN A 16 31.56 -17.74 19.62
CA ASN A 16 32.42 -18.90 19.40
C ASN A 16 32.81 -19.13 17.92
N LYS A 17 31.92 -18.78 16.98
CA LYS A 17 32.14 -18.96 15.54
C LYS A 17 32.59 -17.69 14.82
N ALA A 18 32.69 -16.57 15.52
CA ALA A 18 33.12 -15.32 14.91
C ALA A 18 34.56 -15.42 14.39
N PRO A 19 34.93 -14.65 13.35
CA PRO A 19 36.32 -14.52 12.94
C PRO A 19 37.19 -14.07 14.11
N GLY A 20 38.39 -14.63 14.30
CA GLY A 20 39.17 -14.46 15.54
C GLY A 20 39.54 -13.01 15.93
N ASN A 21 39.47 -12.06 14.99
CA ASN A 21 39.71 -10.64 15.24
C ASN A 21 38.41 -9.81 15.29
N ALA A 22 37.23 -10.41 15.13
CA ALA A 22 35.95 -9.72 15.15
C ALA A 22 35.61 -9.28 16.58
N VAL A 23 35.27 -8.00 16.73
CA VAL A 23 34.89 -7.38 18.00
C VAL A 23 33.37 -7.18 17.97
N ILE A 24 32.66 -8.21 18.44
CA ILE A 24 31.20 -8.18 18.62
C ILE A 24 30.90 -7.35 19.87
N THR A 25 30.00 -6.39 19.75
CA THR A 25 29.60 -5.50 20.86
C THR A 25 28.25 -5.89 21.43
N ASP A 26 27.32 -6.34 20.59
CA ASP A 26 25.98 -6.73 21.01
C ASP A 26 25.35 -7.71 20.01
N VAL A 27 24.37 -8.49 20.47
CA VAL A 27 23.52 -9.32 19.59
C VAL A 27 22.10 -9.18 20.11
N GLU A 28 21.17 -8.69 19.30
CA GLU A 28 19.80 -8.45 19.76
C GLU A 28 18.80 -8.95 18.73
N PHE A 29 17.59 -9.26 19.19
CA PHE A 29 16.46 -9.39 18.28
C PHE A 29 15.92 -8.00 17.96
N GLU A 30 15.83 -7.65 16.68
CA GLU A 30 15.22 -6.40 16.23
C GLU A 30 14.22 -6.70 15.10
N GLY A 31 12.93 -6.66 15.43
CA GLY A 31 11.87 -7.10 14.52
C GLY A 31 11.98 -8.61 14.25
N SER A 32 12.08 -8.98 12.98
CA SER A 32 12.20 -10.38 12.55
C SER A 32 13.65 -10.88 12.43
N GLU A 33 14.63 -10.00 12.68
CA GLU A 33 16.03 -10.27 12.46
C GLU A 33 16.80 -10.43 13.77
N VAL A 34 17.80 -11.30 13.75
CA VAL A 34 18.90 -11.31 14.71
C VAL A 34 19.96 -10.33 14.22
N VAL A 35 20.18 -9.26 14.97
CA VAL A 35 21.15 -8.22 14.62
C VAL A 35 22.42 -8.44 15.43
N ILE A 36 23.54 -8.63 14.73
CA ILE A 36 24.89 -8.69 15.33
C ILE A 36 25.55 -7.33 15.13
N TYR A 37 25.87 -6.65 16.22
CA TYR A 37 26.64 -5.41 16.21
C TYR A 37 28.13 -5.73 16.39
N ALA A 38 28.96 -5.18 15.51
CA ALA A 38 30.41 -5.36 15.56
C ALA A 38 31.15 -4.06 15.21
N LYS A 39 32.32 -3.85 15.82
CA LYS A 39 33.18 -2.69 15.49
C LYS A 39 33.87 -2.83 14.12
N ASN A 40 33.97 -4.05 13.61
CA ASN A 40 34.61 -4.43 12.36
C ASN A 40 33.73 -5.42 11.57
N PRO A 41 32.53 -4.98 11.12
CA PRO A 41 31.55 -5.85 10.46
C PRO A 41 32.07 -6.45 9.14
N GLU A 42 33.07 -5.84 8.51
CA GLU A 42 33.70 -6.31 7.26
C GLU A 42 34.42 -7.66 7.39
N LEU A 43 34.75 -8.10 8.61
CA LEU A 43 35.34 -9.42 8.84
C LEU A 43 34.34 -10.56 8.67
N PHE A 44 33.04 -10.28 8.73
CA PHE A 44 32.01 -11.29 8.57
C PHE A 44 31.74 -11.57 7.10
N SER A 45 32.19 -12.72 6.62
CA SER A 45 31.94 -13.15 5.25
C SER A 45 30.47 -13.50 5.02
N ASN A 46 29.99 -13.32 3.79
CA ASN A 46 28.65 -13.75 3.38
C ASN A 46 28.38 -15.24 3.62
N ASN A 47 29.41 -16.09 3.56
CA ASN A 47 29.27 -17.53 3.82
C ASN A 47 28.99 -17.81 5.30
N LEU A 48 29.66 -17.09 6.21
CA LEU A 48 29.44 -17.21 7.64
C LEU A 48 28.04 -16.73 8.03
N ILE A 49 27.56 -15.63 7.42
CA ILE A 49 26.18 -15.14 7.63
C ILE A 49 25.15 -16.20 7.22
N LYS A 50 25.36 -16.86 6.07
CA LYS A 50 24.50 -17.94 5.60
C LYS A 50 24.56 -19.17 6.51
N GLU A 51 25.73 -19.48 7.05
CA GLU A 51 25.88 -20.56 8.03
C GLU A 51 25.08 -20.26 9.29
N PHE A 52 25.25 -19.08 9.89
CA PHE A 52 24.44 -18.67 11.05
C PHE A 52 22.94 -18.70 10.76
N ALA A 53 22.53 -18.22 9.59
CA ALA A 53 21.11 -18.19 9.22
C ALA A 53 20.51 -19.59 9.13
N ARG A 54 21.29 -20.55 8.64
CA ARG A 54 20.90 -21.96 8.57
C ARG A 54 20.87 -22.61 9.95
N ASP A 55 21.90 -22.37 10.76
CA ASP A 55 22.06 -22.98 12.09
C ASP A 55 20.97 -22.50 13.05
N PHE A 56 20.69 -21.20 13.07
CA PHE A 56 19.66 -20.62 13.93
C PHE A 56 18.26 -20.65 13.33
N ARG A 57 18.14 -20.96 12.03
CA ARG A 57 16.89 -20.88 11.24
C ARG A 57 16.19 -19.51 11.38
N LYS A 58 17.00 -18.45 11.47
CA LYS A 58 16.55 -17.06 11.61
C LYS A 58 17.29 -16.19 10.60
N ARG A 59 16.68 -15.06 10.22
CA ARG A 59 17.35 -14.06 9.41
C ARG A 59 18.37 -13.31 10.27
N LEU A 60 19.57 -13.12 9.75
CA LEU A 60 20.60 -12.32 10.42
C LEU A 60 20.94 -11.07 9.64
N ALA A 61 21.22 -10.00 10.38
CA ALA A 61 21.82 -8.78 9.88
C ALA A 61 23.08 -8.48 10.69
N ILE A 62 24.14 -8.05 10.00
CA ILE A 62 25.37 -7.60 10.65
C ILE A 62 25.46 -6.10 10.46
N ARG A 63 25.56 -5.37 11.56
CA ARG A 63 25.58 -3.91 11.57
C ARG A 63 26.87 -3.40 12.22
N PRO A 64 27.42 -2.27 11.73
CA PRO A 64 28.46 -1.57 12.44
C PRO A 64 27.94 -1.13 13.81
N ASP A 65 28.79 -1.24 14.83
CA ASP A 65 28.50 -0.67 16.13
C ASP A 65 28.34 0.86 16.02
N PRO A 66 27.34 1.49 16.64
CA PRO A 66 27.15 2.94 16.56
C PRO A 66 28.38 3.76 16.98
N SER A 67 29.26 3.24 17.84
CA SER A 67 30.49 3.92 18.27
C SER A 67 31.57 4.01 17.20
N VAL A 68 31.48 3.23 16.11
CA VAL A 68 32.43 3.29 15.00
C VAL A 68 31.89 4.07 13.80
N LEU A 69 30.62 4.46 13.83
CA LEU A 69 30.01 5.28 12.78
C LEU A 69 30.58 6.69 12.80
N VAL A 70 31.01 7.18 11.62
CA VAL A 70 31.46 8.55 11.48
C VAL A 70 30.27 9.50 11.66
N GLU A 71 30.45 10.60 12.38
CA GLU A 71 29.42 11.62 12.56
C GLU A 71 28.79 12.06 11.21
N PRO A 72 27.46 12.20 11.10
CA PRO A 72 26.77 12.42 9.83
C PRO A 72 27.31 13.58 8.99
N ASP A 73 27.68 14.70 9.60
CA ASP A 73 28.18 15.86 8.86
C ASP A 73 29.57 15.61 8.27
N ILE A 74 30.45 14.92 9.02
CA ILE A 74 31.76 14.48 8.53
C ILE A 74 31.59 13.40 7.44
N ALA A 75 30.61 12.51 7.62
CA ALA A 75 30.32 11.46 6.66
C ALA A 75 29.83 12.06 5.32
N LYS A 76 28.96 13.08 5.33
CA LYS A 76 28.54 13.81 4.12
C LYS A 76 29.74 14.37 3.36
N ASP A 77 30.63 15.08 4.06
CA ASP A 77 31.82 15.69 3.44
C ASP A 77 32.75 14.64 2.81
N LYS A 78 32.90 13.49 3.47
CA LYS A 78 33.68 12.37 2.92
C LYS A 78 33.01 11.77 1.69
N ILE A 79 31.69 11.56 1.72
CA ILE A 79 30.96 11.03 0.56
C ILE A 79 31.09 11.98 -0.64
N LEU A 80 30.90 13.28 -0.43
CA LEU A 80 31.01 14.29 -1.50
C LEU A 80 32.41 14.38 -2.11
N LYS A 81 33.46 13.99 -1.38
CA LYS A 81 34.84 13.90 -1.90
C LYS A 81 35.10 12.61 -2.70
N ILE A 82 34.39 11.54 -2.38
CA ILE A 82 34.56 10.22 -3.02
C ILE A 82 33.69 10.11 -4.29
N VAL A 83 32.47 10.63 -4.24
CA VAL A 83 31.50 10.53 -5.33
C VAL A 83 31.71 11.68 -6.33
N PRO A 84 31.76 11.39 -7.65
CA PRO A 84 31.86 12.44 -8.67
C PRO A 84 30.70 13.43 -8.60
N GLU A 85 30.97 14.72 -8.84
CA GLU A 85 29.93 15.78 -8.84
C GLU A 85 28.80 15.50 -9.85
N ASP A 86 29.13 14.86 -10.98
CA ASP A 86 28.18 14.42 -12.02
C ASP A 86 27.11 13.45 -11.51
N ALA A 87 27.32 12.82 -10.35
CA ALA A 87 26.31 12.01 -9.69
C ALA A 87 25.11 12.84 -9.24
N GLU A 88 25.28 14.15 -9.03
CA GLU A 88 24.25 15.08 -8.59
C GLU A 88 23.52 14.56 -7.33
N ILE A 89 24.26 14.41 -6.23
CA ILE A 89 23.68 14.05 -4.94
C ILE A 89 22.78 15.20 -4.48
N THR A 90 21.54 14.89 -4.13
CA THR A 90 20.54 15.86 -3.72
C THR A 90 20.26 15.83 -2.22
N ASN A 91 20.50 14.69 -1.55
CA ASN A 91 20.12 14.52 -0.15
C ASN A 91 20.84 13.33 0.51
N PHE A 92 20.94 13.39 1.84
CA PHE A 92 21.43 12.30 2.69
C PHE A 92 20.45 12.02 3.82
N VAL A 93 20.13 10.75 4.05
CA VAL A 93 19.32 10.33 5.20
C VAL A 93 20.07 9.26 5.97
N PHE A 94 20.47 9.60 7.19
CA PHE A 94 21.20 8.71 8.08
C PHE A 94 20.22 8.00 9.02
N ASP A 95 20.33 6.68 9.10
CA ASP A 95 19.60 5.85 10.06
C ASP A 95 20.58 5.13 10.98
N ALA A 96 20.84 5.73 12.14
CA ALA A 96 21.78 5.20 13.12
C ALA A 96 21.35 3.86 13.72
N ASN A 97 20.06 3.48 13.63
CA ASN A 97 19.59 2.21 14.17
C ASN A 97 20.01 1.04 13.29
N THR A 98 19.92 1.24 11.97
CA THR A 98 20.35 0.26 10.96
C THR A 98 21.81 0.43 10.57
N GLY A 99 22.45 1.55 10.92
CA GLY A 99 23.81 1.89 10.51
C GLY A 99 23.89 2.21 9.02
N GLU A 100 22.80 2.67 8.43
CA GLU A 100 22.66 2.90 6.99
C GLU A 100 22.61 4.39 6.64
N VAL A 101 23.13 4.75 5.47
CA VAL A 101 22.96 6.08 4.89
C VAL A 101 22.33 5.97 3.51
N ILE A 102 21.14 6.53 3.36
CA ILE A 102 20.48 6.67 2.07
C ILE A 102 21.08 7.89 1.37
N ILE A 103 21.61 7.69 0.17
CA ILE A 103 22.23 8.73 -0.66
C ILE A 103 21.33 8.95 -1.86
N GLU A 104 20.59 10.06 -1.88
CA GLU A 104 19.71 10.39 -3.00
C GLU A 104 20.51 11.12 -4.08
N SER A 105 20.50 10.59 -5.30
CA SER A 105 21.28 11.11 -6.43
C SER A 105 20.49 10.99 -7.73
N LYS A 106 20.64 11.95 -8.66
CA LYS A 106 20.01 11.83 -9.98
C LYS A 106 20.61 10.68 -10.80
N LYS A 107 21.90 10.38 -10.60
CA LYS A 107 22.63 9.29 -11.28
C LYS A 107 23.26 8.33 -10.26
N PRO A 108 22.45 7.47 -9.59
CA PRO A 108 22.95 6.61 -8.52
C PRO A 108 24.01 5.60 -8.97
N GLY A 109 24.08 5.27 -10.27
CA GLY A 109 25.15 4.43 -10.82
C GLY A 109 26.55 4.98 -10.59
N LEU A 110 26.71 6.31 -10.54
CA LEU A 110 27.99 6.96 -10.22
C LEU A 110 28.34 6.90 -8.73
N VAL A 111 27.32 6.84 -7.86
CA VAL A 111 27.49 6.61 -6.42
C VAL A 111 27.92 5.17 -6.14
N ILE A 112 27.39 4.21 -6.91
CA ILE A 112 27.75 2.79 -6.82
C ILE A 112 29.17 2.56 -7.34
N GLY A 113 29.53 3.18 -8.48
CA GLY A 113 30.79 2.95 -9.17
C GLY A 113 30.80 1.66 -10.01
N LYS A 114 31.84 1.49 -10.83
CA LYS A 114 32.01 0.26 -11.62
C LYS A 114 32.24 -0.90 -10.65
N GLU A 115 31.46 -1.97 -10.80
CA GLU A 115 31.52 -3.15 -9.94
C GLU A 115 31.37 -2.85 -8.43
N GLY A 116 30.79 -1.70 -8.07
CA GLY A 116 30.60 -1.30 -6.66
C GLY A 116 31.82 -0.65 -6.00
N SER A 117 32.87 -0.30 -6.75
CA SER A 117 34.12 0.24 -6.19
C SER A 117 33.90 1.48 -5.31
N THR A 118 33.13 2.45 -5.81
CA THR A 118 32.84 3.70 -5.09
C THR A 118 32.04 3.44 -3.82
N LEU A 119 31.10 2.50 -3.89
CA LEU A 119 30.29 2.10 -2.74
C LEU A 119 31.15 1.53 -1.60
N GLU A 120 32.13 0.69 -1.95
CA GLU A 120 33.09 0.13 -0.99
C GLU A 120 34.02 1.21 -0.41
N ASP A 121 34.47 2.16 -1.22
CA ASP A 121 35.29 3.28 -0.75
C ASP A 121 34.52 4.19 0.21
N ILE A 122 33.24 4.47 -0.09
CA ILE A 122 32.33 5.17 0.82
C ILE A 122 32.25 4.39 2.14
N LYS A 123 31.90 3.10 2.09
CA LYS A 123 31.73 2.25 3.28
C LYS A 123 32.98 2.26 4.16
N LYS A 124 34.18 2.12 3.58
CA LYS A 124 35.45 2.20 4.33
C LYS A 124 35.67 3.58 4.97
N ALA A 125 35.32 4.65 4.27
CA ALA A 125 35.57 6.01 4.72
C ALA A 125 34.65 6.47 5.87
N ILE A 126 33.40 6.00 5.88
CA ILE A 126 32.36 6.48 6.82
C ILE A 126 31.84 5.42 7.78
N GLN A 127 32.08 4.13 7.52
CA GLN A 127 31.62 2.97 8.31
C GLN A 127 30.09 2.76 8.35
N TRP A 128 29.31 3.66 7.74
CA TRP A 128 27.90 3.44 7.41
C TRP A 128 27.76 2.48 6.22
N ALA A 129 26.62 1.78 6.15
CA ALA A 129 26.20 1.02 4.98
C ALA A 129 25.51 1.97 3.96
N PRO A 130 26.16 2.35 2.84
CA PRO A 130 25.56 3.24 1.86
C PRO A 130 24.46 2.55 1.05
N LYS A 131 23.33 3.23 0.91
CA LYS A 131 22.19 2.86 0.08
C LYS A 131 21.91 3.95 -0.96
N PRO A 132 22.53 3.88 -2.13
CA PRO A 132 22.27 4.83 -3.20
C PRO A 132 20.86 4.62 -3.74
N VAL A 133 20.08 5.71 -3.79
CA VAL A 133 18.73 5.72 -4.35
C VAL A 133 18.62 6.86 -5.35
N ARG A 134 17.78 6.69 -6.36
CA ARG A 134 17.52 7.76 -7.33
C ARG A 134 16.73 8.88 -6.66
N THR A 135 17.09 10.13 -6.89
CA THR A 135 16.27 11.27 -6.48
C THR A 135 14.88 11.17 -7.15
N PRO A 136 13.78 11.13 -6.38
CA PRO A 136 12.45 11.16 -6.95
C PRO A 136 12.26 12.46 -7.76
N PRO A 137 11.70 12.39 -8.98
CA PRO A 137 11.54 13.57 -9.82
C PRO A 137 10.49 14.55 -9.26
N ILE A 138 9.51 14.05 -8.53
CA ILE A 138 8.53 14.85 -7.79
C ILE A 138 8.77 14.62 -6.30
N PRO A 139 9.09 15.66 -5.51
CA PRO A 139 9.21 15.49 -4.06
C PRO A 139 7.84 15.22 -3.43
N SER A 140 7.79 14.25 -2.51
CA SER A 140 6.62 13.97 -1.67
C SER A 140 6.83 14.52 -0.27
N ASP A 141 5.86 15.30 0.22
CA ASP A 141 5.86 15.83 1.58
C ASP A 141 5.53 14.73 2.60
N THR A 142 4.74 13.72 2.20
CA THR A 142 4.41 12.54 3.01
C THR A 142 5.66 11.71 3.31
N ILE A 143 6.46 11.39 2.28
CA ILE A 143 7.71 10.62 2.44
C ILE A 143 8.68 11.39 3.35
N LYS A 144 8.83 12.70 3.13
CA LYS A 144 9.66 13.56 3.98
C LYS A 144 9.19 13.53 5.44
N ALA A 145 7.88 13.67 5.69
CA ALA A 145 7.32 13.66 7.02
C ALA A 145 7.51 12.31 7.75
N ILE A 146 7.35 11.19 7.03
CA ILE A 146 7.58 9.84 7.56
C ILE A 146 9.06 9.67 7.94
N ARG A 147 9.98 10.00 7.03
CA ARG A 147 11.42 9.92 7.30
C ARG A 147 11.85 10.81 8.47
N ALA A 148 11.33 12.04 8.54
CA ALA A 148 11.60 12.94 9.66
C ALA A 148 11.08 12.39 10.99
N THR A 149 9.92 11.72 10.97
CA THR A 149 9.36 11.01 12.15
C THR A 149 10.28 9.86 12.58
N MET A 150 10.64 8.97 11.65
CA MET A 150 11.53 7.83 11.94
C MET A 150 12.89 8.29 12.50
N TYR A 151 13.45 9.36 11.95
CA TYR A 151 14.72 9.90 12.42
C TYR A 151 14.64 10.53 13.83
N ARG A 152 13.57 11.31 14.09
CA ARG A 152 13.36 11.98 15.38
C ARG A 152 13.07 10.97 16.49
N GLU A 153 12.29 9.95 16.18
CA GLU A 153 11.82 8.93 17.13
C GLU A 153 12.69 7.66 17.07
N ARG A 154 13.93 7.75 16.59
CA ARG A 154 14.78 6.58 16.33
C ARG A 154 15.03 5.72 17.57
N ALA A 155 15.17 6.33 18.75
CA ALA A 155 15.35 5.57 19.99
C ALA A 155 14.11 4.72 20.31
N ASP A 156 12.92 5.34 20.27
CA ASP A 156 11.64 4.64 20.41
C ASP A 156 11.50 3.50 19.40
N VAL A 157 11.79 3.75 18.13
CA VAL A 157 11.69 2.74 17.05
C VAL A 157 12.61 1.56 17.34
N LYS A 158 13.84 1.80 17.82
CA LYS A 158 14.77 0.73 18.18
C LYS A 158 14.22 -0.13 19.34
N ASP A 159 13.67 0.51 20.36
CA ASP A 159 13.06 -0.20 21.49
C ASP A 159 11.82 -0.99 21.08
N ILE A 160 10.98 -0.42 20.21
CA ILE A 160 9.82 -1.10 19.61
C ILE A 160 10.28 -2.36 18.86
N LEU A 161 11.28 -2.25 17.98
CA LEU A 161 11.84 -3.39 17.26
C LEU A 161 12.38 -4.48 18.20
N ARG A 162 13.05 -4.09 19.29
CA ARG A 162 13.54 -5.04 20.30
C ARG A 162 12.41 -5.75 21.04
N ARG A 163 11.34 -5.04 21.43
CA ARG A 163 10.14 -5.64 22.03
C ARG A 163 9.47 -6.64 21.07
N ILE A 164 9.32 -6.24 19.81
CA ILE A 164 8.74 -7.08 18.75
C ILE A 164 9.59 -8.34 18.54
N GLY A 165 10.92 -8.20 18.44
CA GLY A 165 11.81 -9.34 18.23
C GLY A 165 11.79 -10.36 19.36
N ARG A 166 11.73 -9.90 20.62
CA ARG A 166 11.53 -10.79 21.77
C ARG A 166 10.18 -11.50 21.73
N ARG A 167 9.12 -10.85 21.24
CA ARG A 167 7.81 -11.49 21.08
C ARG A 167 7.83 -12.54 19.97
N ILE A 168 8.39 -12.24 18.80
CA ILE A 168 8.45 -13.13 17.64
C ILE A 168 9.29 -14.37 17.92
N HIS A 169 10.45 -14.21 18.57
CA HIS A 169 11.40 -15.31 18.72
C HIS A 169 11.25 -16.12 20.00
N ARG A 170 10.15 -15.96 20.74
CA ARG A 170 9.81 -16.87 21.84
C ARG A 170 9.64 -18.30 21.30
N ASP A 171 10.05 -19.30 22.07
CA ASP A 171 9.96 -20.69 21.64
C ASP A 171 8.50 -21.14 21.61
N VAL A 172 7.99 -21.42 20.42
CA VAL A 172 6.64 -21.93 20.21
C VAL A 172 6.73 -23.11 19.28
N ARG A 173 6.30 -24.27 19.76
CA ARG A 173 6.12 -25.47 18.94
C ARG A 173 4.64 -25.77 18.82
N LEU A 174 4.08 -25.45 17.66
CA LEU A 174 2.78 -25.99 17.28
C LEU A 174 2.91 -27.50 17.14
N ARG A 175 2.07 -28.24 17.85
CA ARG A 175 1.91 -29.69 17.67
C ARG A 175 1.21 -29.96 16.33
N ASP A 176 1.36 -31.16 15.77
CA ASP A 176 0.75 -31.51 14.48
C ASP A 176 -0.78 -31.46 14.48
N ASP A 177 -1.41 -31.61 15.65
CA ASP A 177 -2.86 -31.50 15.90
C ASP A 177 -3.33 -30.08 16.22
N SER A 178 -2.43 -29.08 16.14
CA SER A 178 -2.78 -27.68 16.37
C SER A 178 -3.79 -27.16 15.35
N TRP A 179 -4.69 -26.31 15.82
CA TRP A 179 -5.73 -25.71 14.99
C TRP A 179 -5.27 -24.42 14.34
N VAL A 180 -5.89 -24.09 13.22
CA VAL A 180 -5.80 -22.77 12.57
C VAL A 180 -7.22 -22.31 12.29
N ARG A 181 -7.57 -21.07 12.64
CA ARG A 181 -8.89 -20.50 12.33
C ARG A 181 -8.78 -19.07 11.82
N THR A 182 -9.80 -18.65 11.09
CA THR A 182 -9.98 -17.25 10.67
C THR A 182 -11.37 -16.78 11.05
N SER A 183 -11.45 -15.69 11.83
CA SER A 183 -12.69 -14.95 12.06
C SER A 183 -12.80 -13.80 11.07
N PHE A 184 -14.02 -13.55 10.59
CA PHE A 184 -14.32 -12.49 9.62
C PHE A 184 -14.94 -11.31 10.35
N LEU A 185 -14.12 -10.34 10.78
CA LEU A 185 -14.58 -9.20 11.58
C LEU A 185 -15.17 -8.06 10.73
N GLY A 186 -14.95 -8.08 9.41
CA GLY A 186 -15.55 -7.15 8.47
C GLY A 186 -15.14 -7.46 7.02
N GLY A 187 -15.87 -6.90 6.04
CA GLY A 187 -15.58 -7.11 4.62
C GLY A 187 -16.01 -8.48 4.07
N SER A 188 -16.85 -9.23 4.79
CA SER A 188 -17.39 -10.52 4.30
C SER A 188 -18.85 -10.38 3.88
N ARG A 189 -19.11 -10.60 2.58
CA ARG A 189 -20.40 -10.31 1.90
C ARG A 189 -20.79 -8.83 1.88
N GLU A 190 -19.80 -7.97 2.02
CA GLU A 190 -19.88 -6.53 1.84
C GLU A 190 -18.56 -6.01 1.25
N VAL A 191 -18.54 -4.75 0.83
CA VAL A 191 -17.33 -3.98 0.46
C VAL A 191 -17.18 -2.87 1.51
N GLY A 192 -15.99 -2.73 2.08
CA GLY A 192 -15.75 -1.85 3.21
C GLY A 192 -15.30 -2.58 4.48
N ARG A 193 -14.62 -1.85 5.37
CA ARG A 193 -14.21 -2.29 6.72
C ARG A 193 -13.58 -3.68 6.80
N THR A 194 -12.80 -4.05 5.78
CA THR A 194 -12.13 -5.35 5.70
C THR A 194 -11.27 -5.58 6.93
N CYS A 195 -11.49 -6.72 7.60
CA CYS A 195 -10.73 -7.10 8.78
C CYS A 195 -10.82 -8.62 8.99
N LEU A 196 -9.71 -9.32 8.75
CA LEU A 196 -9.60 -10.76 8.97
C LEU A 196 -8.75 -11.01 10.21
N TYR A 197 -9.20 -11.93 11.06
CA TYR A 197 -8.48 -12.28 12.28
C TYR A 197 -8.01 -13.73 12.22
N HIS A 198 -6.72 -13.93 11.92
CA HIS A 198 -6.10 -15.24 11.86
C HIS A 198 -5.56 -15.65 13.23
N GLN A 199 -5.85 -16.88 13.62
CA GLN A 199 -5.61 -17.35 14.98
C GLN A 199 -5.07 -18.79 14.95
N THR A 200 -4.11 -19.07 15.82
CA THR A 200 -3.54 -20.40 16.13
C THR A 200 -3.52 -20.58 17.65
N PRO A 201 -3.18 -21.71 18.28
CA PRO A 201 -3.06 -21.73 19.75
C PRO A 201 -2.13 -20.65 20.33
N GLU A 202 -1.18 -20.14 19.54
CA GLU A 202 -0.01 -19.38 20.01
C GLU A 202 0.14 -18.00 19.37
N SER A 203 -0.67 -17.68 18.36
CA SER A 203 -0.58 -16.41 17.66
C SER A 203 -1.92 -15.86 17.20
N ARG A 204 -2.01 -14.54 17.16
CA ARG A 204 -3.16 -13.75 16.69
C ARG A 204 -2.66 -12.66 15.77
N ILE A 205 -3.10 -12.64 14.52
CA ILE A 205 -2.77 -11.55 13.59
C ILE A 205 -4.05 -11.00 12.95
N LEU A 206 -4.08 -9.69 12.74
CA LEU A 206 -5.05 -9.07 11.85
C LEU A 206 -4.47 -8.96 10.45
N VAL A 207 -5.28 -9.26 9.44
CA VAL A 207 -4.99 -8.94 8.05
C VAL A 207 -6.05 -7.96 7.58
N ASP A 208 -5.60 -6.75 7.31
CA ASP A 208 -6.36 -5.52 7.14
C ASP A 208 -7.19 -5.12 8.38
N CYS A 209 -7.50 -3.84 8.47
CA CYS A 209 -8.37 -3.22 9.48
C CYS A 209 -8.88 -1.90 8.92
N GLY A 210 -9.92 -1.99 8.09
CA GLY A 210 -10.44 -0.87 7.32
C GLY A 210 -11.57 -0.08 7.97
N ILE A 211 -12.05 0.93 7.24
CA ILE A 211 -13.27 1.71 7.53
C ILE A 211 -14.17 1.68 6.31
N ASN A 212 -15.47 1.45 6.51
CA ASN A 212 -16.47 1.66 5.47
C ASN A 212 -16.85 3.16 5.42
N ILE A 213 -16.22 3.88 4.49
CA ILE A 213 -16.41 5.33 4.31
C ILE A 213 -17.82 5.75 3.85
N ALA A 214 -18.65 4.80 3.41
CA ALA A 214 -20.02 5.06 3.00
C ALA A 214 -21.03 5.02 4.16
N VAL A 215 -20.58 4.63 5.36
CA VAL A 215 -21.41 4.45 6.54
C VAL A 215 -20.93 5.40 7.64
N GLU A 216 -21.86 6.03 8.34
CA GLU A 216 -21.56 7.07 9.35
C GLU A 216 -21.78 6.60 10.80
N ASP A 217 -22.27 5.37 11.02
CA ASP A 217 -22.51 4.79 12.34
C ASP A 217 -21.42 3.76 12.74
N GLU A 218 -21.61 3.07 13.86
CA GLU A 218 -20.66 2.05 14.36
C GLU A 218 -20.41 0.91 13.35
N LYS A 219 -21.31 0.70 12.37
CA LYS A 219 -21.12 -0.29 11.30
C LYS A 219 -20.09 0.15 10.27
N ALA A 220 -19.56 1.37 10.37
CA ALA A 220 -18.40 1.81 9.61
C ALA A 220 -17.13 1.02 10.01
N PHE A 221 -17.11 0.41 11.19
CA PHE A 221 -15.93 -0.25 11.75
C PHE A 221 -16.07 -1.78 11.75
N PRO A 222 -14.94 -2.51 11.80
CA PRO A 222 -14.94 -3.94 12.07
C PRO A 222 -15.61 -4.27 13.41
N HIS A 223 -16.06 -5.51 13.53
CA HIS A 223 -16.67 -6.07 14.73
C HIS A 223 -15.64 -6.34 15.84
N PHE A 224 -15.18 -5.29 16.51
CA PHE A 224 -14.32 -5.38 17.69
C PHE A 224 -15.06 -5.87 18.95
N ASP A 225 -16.38 -5.97 18.87
CA ASP A 225 -17.27 -6.56 19.87
C ASP A 225 -17.32 -8.11 19.81
N ALA A 226 -16.67 -8.72 18.83
CA ALA A 226 -16.55 -10.17 18.73
C ALA A 226 -15.87 -10.76 19.99
N PRO A 227 -16.46 -11.76 20.67
CA PRO A 227 -15.94 -12.28 21.94
C PRO A 227 -14.51 -12.81 21.87
N GLU A 228 -14.06 -13.30 20.72
CA GLU A 228 -12.71 -13.80 20.52
C GLU A 228 -11.66 -12.70 20.29
N PHE A 229 -12.08 -11.45 20.08
CA PHE A 229 -11.19 -10.33 19.77
C PHE A 229 -10.70 -9.67 21.07
N SER A 230 -9.38 -9.57 21.21
CA SER A 230 -8.71 -8.78 22.25
C SER A 230 -7.54 -8.07 21.60
N ILE A 231 -7.44 -6.75 21.83
CA ILE A 231 -6.42 -5.91 21.20
C ILE A 231 -5.03 -6.19 21.78
N GLU A 232 -4.96 -6.60 23.04
CA GLU A 232 -3.74 -6.92 23.78
C GLU A 232 -3.10 -8.23 23.29
N GLU A 233 -3.90 -9.15 22.77
CA GLU A 233 -3.45 -10.45 22.25
C GLU A 233 -2.88 -10.37 20.83
N ILE A 234 -3.07 -9.26 20.10
CA ILE A 234 -2.64 -9.14 18.71
C ILE A 234 -1.11 -9.12 18.64
N ASP A 235 -0.53 -10.09 17.93
CA ASP A 235 0.90 -10.17 17.68
C ASP A 235 1.35 -9.26 16.54
N ALA A 236 0.52 -9.10 15.50
CA ALA A 236 0.83 -8.31 14.31
C ALA A 236 -0.43 -7.86 13.56
N VAL A 237 -0.31 -6.74 12.85
CA VAL A 237 -1.27 -6.29 11.83
C VAL A 237 -0.58 -6.35 10.47
N VAL A 238 -1.22 -6.93 9.47
CA VAL A 238 -0.74 -6.99 8.08
C VAL A 238 -1.65 -6.16 7.21
N VAL A 239 -1.09 -5.30 6.36
CA VAL A 239 -1.85 -4.43 5.45
C VAL A 239 -1.59 -4.83 4.02
N THR A 240 -2.63 -5.25 3.31
CA THR A 240 -2.53 -5.66 1.90
C THR A 240 -2.24 -4.45 1.01
N HIS A 241 -2.98 -3.35 1.20
CA HIS A 241 -2.80 -2.13 0.42
C HIS A 241 -3.41 -0.90 1.11
N ALA A 242 -3.21 0.27 0.52
CA ALA A 242 -3.43 1.55 1.18
C ALA A 242 -4.87 2.08 1.16
N HIS A 243 -5.84 1.42 0.54
CA HIS A 243 -7.22 1.95 0.55
C HIS A 243 -7.81 1.91 1.97
N LEU A 244 -8.67 2.89 2.27
CA LEU A 244 -9.17 3.12 3.63
C LEU A 244 -10.08 1.99 4.13
N ASP A 245 -10.75 1.27 3.24
CA ASP A 245 -11.51 0.06 3.54
C ASP A 245 -10.64 -1.16 3.88
N HIS A 246 -9.32 -1.02 3.80
CA HIS A 246 -8.34 -2.04 4.23
C HIS A 246 -7.41 -1.55 5.35
N CYS A 247 -7.07 -0.26 5.39
CA CYS A 247 -6.09 0.26 6.35
C CYS A 247 -6.60 1.42 7.22
N GLY A 248 -7.84 1.87 7.00
CA GLY A 248 -8.38 3.09 7.58
C GLY A 248 -8.37 3.09 9.10
N PHE A 249 -8.68 1.97 9.76
CA PHE A 249 -8.83 1.92 11.21
C PHE A 249 -7.54 1.53 11.95
N ILE A 250 -6.44 1.23 11.24
CA ILE A 250 -5.17 0.83 11.88
C ILE A 250 -4.67 1.84 12.92
N PRO A 251 -4.69 3.18 12.68
CA PRO A 251 -4.30 4.14 13.72
C PRO A 251 -5.23 4.09 14.95
N GLY A 252 -6.51 3.74 14.75
CA GLY A 252 -7.47 3.51 15.82
C GLY A 252 -7.01 2.41 16.78
N LEU A 253 -6.42 1.31 16.28
CA LEU A 253 -5.89 0.24 17.13
C LEU A 253 -4.88 0.78 18.16
N PHE A 254 -3.98 1.68 17.76
CA PHE A 254 -3.00 2.28 18.67
C PHE A 254 -3.65 3.18 19.73
N ARG A 255 -4.71 3.90 19.35
CA ARG A 255 -5.50 4.69 20.31
C ARG A 255 -6.12 3.81 21.40
N TYR A 256 -6.54 2.60 21.03
CA TYR A 256 -7.19 1.65 21.94
C TYR A 256 -6.23 0.65 22.61
N GLY A 257 -4.91 0.83 22.49
CA GLY A 257 -3.91 0.10 23.28
C GLY A 257 -3.05 -0.91 22.53
N TYR A 258 -3.20 -1.05 21.21
CA TYR A 258 -2.27 -1.85 20.41
C TYR A 258 -0.85 -1.24 20.42
N ASP A 259 0.17 -2.07 20.68
CA ASP A 259 1.60 -1.68 20.70
C ASP A 259 2.47 -2.62 19.81
N GLY A 260 1.83 -3.39 18.92
CA GLY A 260 2.52 -4.35 18.05
C GLY A 260 2.96 -3.76 16.69
N PRO A 261 3.57 -4.58 15.82
CA PRO A 261 4.02 -4.20 14.48
C PRO A 261 2.90 -4.15 13.43
N VAL A 262 3.05 -3.22 12.49
CA VAL A 262 2.26 -3.17 11.24
C VAL A 262 3.16 -3.56 10.07
N TYR A 263 2.83 -4.63 9.34
CA TYR A 263 3.58 -5.10 8.17
C TYR A 263 2.85 -4.73 6.88
N CYS A 264 3.54 -4.06 5.96
CA CYS A 264 3.03 -3.70 4.64
C CYS A 264 4.18 -3.49 3.66
N THR A 265 3.93 -3.12 2.40
CA THR A 265 5.02 -2.70 1.49
C THR A 265 5.42 -1.24 1.74
N LYS A 266 6.63 -0.84 1.28
CA LYS A 266 7.09 0.57 1.42
C LYS A 266 6.11 1.57 0.79
N PRO A 267 5.58 1.36 -0.43
CA PRO A 267 4.59 2.28 -0.99
C PRO A 267 3.28 2.28 -0.21
N THR A 268 2.82 1.12 0.28
CA THR A 268 1.62 1.04 1.10
C THR A 268 1.74 1.86 2.39
N ARG A 269 2.88 1.83 3.08
CA ARG A 269 3.11 2.67 4.28
C ARG A 269 2.91 4.16 3.97
N ASP A 270 3.44 4.63 2.85
CA ASP A 270 3.41 6.05 2.52
C ASP A 270 2.01 6.48 2.06
N LEU A 271 1.39 5.67 1.19
CA LEU A 271 0.03 5.93 0.70
C LEU A 271 -1.01 5.80 1.82
N MET A 272 -0.90 4.82 2.73
CA MET A 272 -1.82 4.69 3.86
C MET A 272 -1.71 5.88 4.80
N THR A 273 -0.48 6.38 5.03
CA THR A 273 -0.26 7.57 5.87
C THR A 273 -0.89 8.81 5.24
N LEU A 274 -0.74 8.99 3.91
CA LEU A 274 -1.39 10.07 3.17
C LEU A 274 -2.92 10.00 3.32
N LEU A 275 -3.51 8.83 3.07
CA LEU A 275 -4.96 8.65 3.12
C LEU A 275 -5.55 8.76 4.52
N GLN A 276 -4.87 8.21 5.54
CA GLN A 276 -5.32 8.31 6.93
C GLN A 276 -5.31 9.77 7.41
N LYS A 277 -4.33 10.58 6.99
CA LYS A 277 -4.29 12.03 7.29
C LYS A 277 -5.41 12.78 6.57
N ASP A 278 -5.57 12.54 5.27
CA ASP A 278 -6.65 13.16 4.48
C ASP A 278 -8.03 12.82 5.05
N TYR A 279 -8.23 11.56 5.47
CA TYR A 279 -9.46 11.13 6.14
C TYR A 279 -9.74 11.89 7.44
N VAL A 280 -8.74 12.04 8.32
CA VAL A 280 -8.86 12.85 9.55
C VAL A 280 -9.22 14.29 9.19
N ASP A 281 -8.45 14.92 8.29
CA ASP A 281 -8.64 16.32 7.89
C ASP A 281 -10.03 16.58 7.28
N ILE A 282 -10.54 15.68 6.44
CA ILE A 282 -11.87 15.80 5.83
C ILE A 282 -12.96 15.61 6.88
N THR A 283 -12.85 14.58 7.72
CA THR A 283 -13.84 14.25 8.73
C THR A 283 -13.98 15.37 9.76
N GLU A 284 -12.87 15.99 10.19
CA GLU A 284 -12.88 17.17 11.06
C GLU A 284 -13.54 18.38 10.40
N LYS A 285 -13.24 18.65 9.12
CA LYS A 285 -13.85 19.78 8.38
C LYS A 285 -15.35 19.59 8.15
N GLU A 286 -15.81 18.36 8.09
CA GLU A 286 -17.25 18.01 8.04
C GLU A 286 -17.93 18.07 9.41
N GLY A 287 -17.18 18.30 10.50
CA GLY A 287 -17.70 18.34 11.87
C GLY A 287 -18.12 16.96 12.39
N LYS A 288 -17.58 15.88 11.81
CA LYS A 288 -17.87 14.50 12.20
C LYS A 288 -16.85 14.00 13.24
N ASN A 289 -17.23 12.95 13.96
CA ASN A 289 -16.33 12.31 14.93
C ASN A 289 -15.25 11.49 14.20
N VAL A 290 -13.99 11.80 14.49
CA VAL A 290 -12.84 11.07 13.97
C VAL A 290 -12.48 9.93 14.92
N PRO A 291 -12.29 8.68 14.43
CA PRO A 291 -11.98 7.53 15.29
C PRO A 291 -10.58 7.59 15.92
N TYR A 292 -9.68 8.41 15.38
CA TYR A 292 -8.30 8.56 15.85
C TYR A 292 -7.73 9.93 15.46
N SER A 293 -6.57 10.27 16.02
CA SER A 293 -5.92 11.57 15.82
C SER A 293 -4.64 11.45 14.98
N SER A 294 -4.09 12.59 14.57
CA SER A 294 -2.77 12.67 13.95
C SER A 294 -1.64 12.07 14.81
N LYS A 295 -1.79 12.07 16.15
CA LYS A 295 -0.83 11.43 17.06
C LYS A 295 -0.83 9.91 16.89
N ASP A 296 -2.00 9.33 16.68
CA ASP A 296 -2.18 7.88 16.53
C ASP A 296 -1.62 7.41 15.18
N ILE A 297 -1.77 8.22 14.11
CA ILE A 297 -1.10 8.00 12.82
C ILE A 297 0.43 8.03 12.99
N LYS A 298 0.96 8.99 13.76
CA LYS A 298 2.40 9.05 14.04
C LYS A 298 2.86 7.79 14.79
N ASN A 299 2.06 7.27 15.73
CA ASN A 299 2.40 6.03 16.42
C ASN A 299 2.39 4.84 15.47
N CYS A 300 1.38 4.73 14.61
CA CYS A 300 1.31 3.72 13.55
C CYS A 300 2.57 3.71 12.67
N ILE A 301 3.08 4.89 12.27
CA ILE A 301 4.32 5.01 11.48
C ILE A 301 5.52 4.39 12.23
N LYS A 302 5.67 4.67 13.54
CA LYS A 302 6.79 4.12 14.35
C LYS A 302 6.77 2.58 14.42
N HIS A 303 5.57 2.00 14.38
CA HIS A 303 5.35 0.56 14.45
C HIS A 303 5.30 -0.12 13.07
N THR A 304 5.38 0.64 11.97
CA THR A 304 5.30 0.07 10.63
C THR A 304 6.65 -0.47 10.18
N ILE A 305 6.69 -1.77 9.87
CA ILE A 305 7.86 -2.49 9.35
C ILE A 305 7.58 -2.86 7.89
N PRO A 306 8.12 -2.10 6.92
CA PRO A 306 7.86 -2.37 5.51
C PRO A 306 8.63 -3.61 5.01
N LEU A 307 7.97 -4.42 4.17
CA LEU A 307 8.50 -5.62 3.56
C LEU A 307 8.54 -5.48 2.03
N ASP A 308 9.59 -6.01 1.43
CA ASP A 308 9.68 -6.13 -0.04
C ASP A 308 8.95 -7.39 -0.52
N TYR A 309 8.49 -7.39 -1.76
CA TYR A 309 7.81 -8.56 -2.32
C TYR A 309 8.73 -9.79 -2.34
N GLY A 310 8.15 -10.96 -2.06
CA GLY A 310 8.85 -12.25 -2.09
C GLY A 310 9.80 -12.50 -0.91
N VAL A 311 9.94 -11.55 0.01
CA VAL A 311 10.71 -11.72 1.24
C VAL A 311 9.85 -12.42 2.29
N THR A 312 10.27 -13.60 2.73
CA THR A 312 9.63 -14.32 3.83
C THR A 312 10.16 -13.82 5.18
N THR A 313 9.24 -13.44 6.06
CA THR A 313 9.56 -12.75 7.32
C THR A 313 8.77 -13.38 8.47
N ASP A 314 9.43 -13.72 9.58
CA ASP A 314 8.75 -14.10 10.83
C ASP A 314 8.00 -12.88 11.39
N ILE A 315 6.67 -12.96 11.52
CA ILE A 315 5.83 -11.85 12.01
C ILE A 315 5.19 -12.13 13.36
N ALA A 316 5.08 -13.41 13.70
CA ALA A 316 4.63 -13.92 15.00
C ALA A 316 5.32 -15.27 15.23
N PRO A 317 5.34 -15.81 16.47
CA PRO A 317 6.06 -17.04 16.79
C PRO A 317 5.70 -18.24 15.92
N ALA A 318 4.43 -18.34 15.51
CA ALA A 318 3.93 -19.43 14.71
C ALA A 318 3.64 -19.05 13.25
N ILE A 319 3.94 -17.82 12.81
CA ILE A 319 3.52 -17.31 11.50
C ILE A 319 4.64 -16.55 10.80
N LYS A 320 4.97 -17.01 9.58
CA LYS A 320 5.78 -16.25 8.62
C LYS A 320 4.88 -15.62 7.58
N LEU A 321 5.24 -14.44 7.10
CA LEU A 321 4.54 -13.70 6.05
C LEU A 321 5.41 -13.59 4.81
N THR A 322 4.81 -13.74 3.63
CA THR A 322 5.40 -13.32 2.36
C THR A 322 4.39 -12.46 1.61
N MET A 323 4.81 -11.27 1.18
CA MET A 323 3.98 -10.37 0.39
C MET A 323 4.24 -10.62 -1.10
N HIS A 324 3.19 -10.80 -1.89
CA HIS A 324 3.30 -10.96 -3.35
C HIS A 324 2.53 -9.85 -4.07
N ASN A 325 2.99 -9.40 -5.24
CA ASN A 325 2.28 -8.36 -6.00
C ASN A 325 0.82 -8.75 -6.27
N ALA A 326 -0.11 -7.85 -5.94
CA ALA A 326 -1.54 -8.00 -6.21
C ALA A 326 -1.99 -7.30 -7.50
N GLY A 327 -1.17 -6.42 -8.08
CA GLY A 327 -1.48 -5.68 -9.31
C GLY A 327 -2.60 -4.65 -9.20
N HIS A 328 -3.14 -4.42 -8.00
CA HIS A 328 -4.29 -3.56 -7.78
C HIS A 328 -3.91 -2.07 -7.75
N ILE A 329 -3.11 -1.65 -6.77
CA ILE A 329 -2.50 -0.32 -6.65
C ILE A 329 -0.99 -0.43 -6.36
N LEU A 330 -0.26 0.68 -6.42
CA LEU A 330 1.16 0.71 -6.07
C LEU A 330 1.40 0.12 -4.67
N GLY A 331 2.24 -0.91 -4.60
CA GLY A 331 2.56 -1.60 -3.35
C GLY A 331 1.50 -2.61 -2.86
N SER A 332 0.37 -2.77 -3.56
CA SER A 332 -0.67 -3.73 -3.18
C SER A 332 -0.13 -5.17 -3.14
N ALA A 333 -0.53 -5.91 -2.11
CA ALA A 333 0.05 -7.21 -1.79
C ALA A 333 -0.98 -8.27 -1.43
N ILE A 334 -0.76 -9.47 -1.96
CA ILE A 334 -1.33 -10.72 -1.48
C ILE A 334 -0.53 -11.13 -0.24
N ALA A 335 -1.20 -11.28 0.90
CA ALA A 335 -0.60 -11.70 2.16
C ALA A 335 -0.60 -13.23 2.26
N HIS A 336 0.57 -13.85 2.09
CA HIS A 336 0.74 -15.30 2.20
C HIS A 336 1.34 -15.66 3.57
N CYS A 337 0.52 -16.21 4.45
CA CYS A 337 0.87 -16.64 5.80
C CYS A 337 1.23 -18.13 5.82
N HIS A 338 2.45 -18.44 6.24
CA HIS A 338 2.94 -19.79 6.48
C HIS A 338 2.84 -20.08 7.98
N VAL A 339 1.94 -20.99 8.37
CA VAL A 339 1.70 -21.31 9.78
C VAL A 339 2.53 -22.52 10.20
N GLY A 340 3.27 -22.39 11.29
CA GLY A 340 4.22 -23.39 11.78
C GLY A 340 5.33 -23.70 10.77
N ASP A 341 5.93 -24.89 10.89
CA ASP A 341 6.91 -25.40 9.91
C ASP A 341 6.20 -26.02 8.69
N GLY A 342 5.24 -25.29 8.11
CA GLY A 342 4.37 -25.77 7.03
C GLY A 342 3.20 -26.62 7.54
N LEU A 343 2.67 -26.32 8.72
CA LEU A 343 1.45 -26.96 9.23
C LEU A 343 0.25 -26.65 8.34
N TYR A 344 0.13 -25.38 7.93
CA TYR A 344 -0.95 -24.87 7.09
C TYR A 344 -0.58 -23.53 6.45
N ASN A 345 -0.87 -23.32 5.17
CA ASN A 345 -0.66 -22.04 4.49
C ASN A 345 -1.98 -21.41 4.05
N VAL A 346 -2.11 -20.12 4.35
CA VAL A 346 -3.23 -19.28 3.96
C VAL A 346 -2.72 -18.12 3.11
N ALA A 347 -3.40 -17.81 2.02
CA ALA A 347 -3.19 -16.56 1.30
C ALA A 347 -4.48 -15.75 1.30
N TYR A 348 -4.39 -14.49 1.72
CA TYR A 348 -5.44 -13.51 1.50
C TYR A 348 -5.01 -12.57 0.37
N THR A 349 -5.86 -12.42 -0.65
CA THR A 349 -5.50 -11.64 -1.84
C THR A 349 -5.45 -10.15 -1.60
N GLY A 350 -6.20 -9.63 -0.62
CA GLY A 350 -6.65 -8.24 -0.68
C GLY A 350 -7.44 -8.02 -1.98
N ASP A 351 -7.40 -6.80 -2.49
CA ASP A 351 -7.84 -6.49 -3.84
C ASP A 351 -6.78 -6.85 -4.87
N ILE A 352 -7.18 -7.43 -6.00
CA ILE A 352 -6.27 -7.90 -7.05
C ILE A 352 -6.69 -7.46 -8.45
N LYS A 353 -5.72 -7.21 -9.32
CA LYS A 353 -5.92 -7.13 -10.77
C LYS A 353 -5.11 -8.22 -11.47
N PHE A 354 -5.78 -9.21 -12.05
CA PHE A 354 -5.11 -10.30 -12.78
C PHE A 354 -4.96 -10.02 -14.29
N GLU A 355 -4.54 -8.81 -14.58
CA GLU A 355 -4.23 -8.30 -15.92
C GLU A 355 -3.15 -7.22 -15.79
N ALA A 356 -2.27 -7.11 -16.79
CA ALA A 356 -1.29 -6.05 -16.83
C ALA A 356 -2.00 -4.72 -17.10
N SER A 357 -1.77 -3.72 -16.25
CA SER A 357 -2.22 -2.35 -16.51
C SER A 357 -1.06 -1.52 -17.06
N ARG A 358 -1.32 -0.24 -17.39
CA ARG A 358 -0.23 0.67 -17.80
C ARG A 358 0.79 0.85 -16.67
N LEU A 359 0.31 0.90 -15.43
CA LEU A 359 1.09 1.16 -14.22
C LEU A 359 1.68 -0.09 -13.57
N LEU A 360 1.00 -1.24 -13.59
CA LEU A 360 1.31 -2.38 -12.72
C LEU A 360 1.32 -3.72 -13.47
N GLU A 361 2.15 -4.65 -12.95
CA GLU A 361 2.14 -6.06 -13.35
C GLU A 361 0.90 -6.78 -12.77
N PRO A 362 0.40 -7.85 -13.42
CA PRO A 362 -0.72 -8.63 -12.91
C PRO A 362 -0.41 -9.30 -11.56
N ALA A 363 -1.47 -9.63 -10.82
CA ALA A 363 -1.43 -10.37 -9.56
C ALA A 363 -0.64 -11.70 -9.67
N VAL A 364 0.15 -12.02 -8.66
CA VAL A 364 0.85 -13.31 -8.57
C VAL A 364 -0.14 -14.43 -8.25
N CYS A 365 -0.07 -15.54 -8.99
CA CYS A 365 -0.91 -16.72 -8.77
C CYS A 365 -0.10 -18.01 -8.50
N GLN A 366 1.20 -17.87 -8.22
CA GLN A 366 2.13 -18.98 -7.99
C GLN A 366 2.67 -18.90 -6.56
N PHE A 367 2.43 -19.93 -5.78
CA PHE A 367 2.82 -20.02 -4.38
C PHE A 367 3.61 -21.32 -4.13
N PRO A 368 4.55 -21.35 -3.18
CA PRO A 368 5.27 -22.57 -2.83
C PRO A 368 4.35 -23.70 -2.33
N ARG A 369 3.37 -23.34 -1.48
CA ARG A 369 2.37 -24.24 -0.88
C ARG A 369 1.19 -23.40 -0.41
N LEU A 370 -0.03 -23.88 -0.61
CA LEU A 370 -1.26 -23.13 -0.31
C LEU A 370 -2.43 -24.09 -0.09
N GLU A 371 -3.02 -24.08 1.10
CA GLU A 371 -4.18 -24.90 1.45
C GLU A 371 -5.50 -24.11 1.40
N THR A 372 -5.50 -22.86 1.90
CA THR A 372 -6.67 -21.97 1.80
C THR A 372 -6.32 -20.68 1.08
N LEU A 373 -7.13 -20.34 0.09
CA LEU A 373 -7.16 -19.02 -0.53
C LEU A 373 -8.38 -18.24 -0.04
N ILE A 374 -8.18 -17.04 0.47
CA ILE A 374 -9.23 -16.05 0.73
C ILE A 374 -9.12 -14.99 -0.35
N ILE A 375 -10.15 -14.83 -1.19
CA ILE A 375 -10.11 -14.00 -2.41
C ILE A 375 -11.23 -12.94 -2.41
N GLU A 376 -10.94 -11.74 -2.92
CA GLU A 376 -11.95 -10.73 -3.18
C GLU A 376 -13.01 -11.17 -4.21
N SER A 377 -14.14 -10.47 -4.25
CA SER A 377 -15.25 -10.77 -5.14
C SER A 377 -16.06 -9.52 -5.52
N THR A 378 -15.39 -8.37 -5.64
CA THR A 378 -15.99 -7.09 -6.02
C THR A 378 -16.79 -7.21 -7.33
N TYR A 379 -16.22 -7.95 -8.28
CA TYR A 379 -16.84 -8.32 -9.56
C TYR A 379 -17.07 -9.84 -9.65
N GLY A 380 -17.54 -10.42 -8.55
CA GLY A 380 -17.77 -11.85 -8.42
C GLY A 380 -19.04 -12.36 -9.12
N GLY A 381 -19.99 -11.50 -9.52
CA GLY A 381 -21.22 -11.90 -10.19
C GLY A 381 -20.99 -12.39 -11.62
N TYR A 382 -21.89 -13.24 -12.14
CA TYR A 382 -21.75 -13.75 -13.51
C TYR A 382 -21.78 -12.65 -14.59
N ASP A 383 -22.53 -11.57 -14.36
CA ASP A 383 -22.66 -10.41 -15.27
C ASP A 383 -21.57 -9.34 -15.07
N ASP A 384 -20.69 -9.50 -14.07
CA ASP A 384 -19.64 -8.53 -13.75
C ASP A 384 -18.44 -8.64 -14.70
N VAL A 385 -18.70 -8.61 -16.00
CA VAL A 385 -17.69 -8.61 -17.07
C VAL A 385 -17.48 -7.17 -17.52
N LEU A 386 -16.24 -6.69 -17.41
CA LEU A 386 -15.92 -5.33 -17.80
C LEU A 386 -15.63 -5.23 -19.30
N PRO A 387 -15.86 -4.06 -19.93
CA PRO A 387 -15.40 -3.81 -21.29
C PRO A 387 -13.88 -3.92 -21.41
N GLU A 388 -13.40 -4.27 -22.60
CA GLU A 388 -11.97 -4.37 -22.85
C GLU A 388 -11.28 -3.01 -22.65
N ARG A 389 -10.04 -3.05 -22.15
CA ARG A 389 -9.34 -1.85 -21.73
C ARG A 389 -9.11 -0.87 -22.88
N ASP A 390 -8.67 -1.37 -24.03
CA ASP A 390 -8.37 -0.55 -25.21
C ASP A 390 -9.62 0.16 -25.76
N GLU A 391 -10.78 -0.50 -25.72
CA GLU A 391 -12.04 0.10 -26.14
C GLU A 391 -12.46 1.20 -25.16
N THR A 392 -12.31 0.95 -23.86
CA THR A 392 -12.61 1.91 -22.80
C THR A 392 -11.72 3.15 -22.89
N GLU A 393 -10.43 2.98 -23.19
CA GLU A 393 -9.48 4.10 -23.35
C GLU A 393 -9.80 4.96 -24.58
N LYS A 394 -10.17 4.34 -25.70
CA LYS A 394 -10.62 5.08 -26.91
C LYS A 394 -11.88 5.87 -26.64
N GLU A 395 -12.86 5.26 -25.98
CA GLU A 395 -14.11 5.92 -25.63
C GLU A 395 -13.88 7.07 -24.63
N PHE A 396 -13.01 6.87 -23.64
CA PHE A 396 -12.60 7.92 -22.71
C PHE A 396 -12.01 9.12 -23.44
N LEU A 397 -11.02 8.90 -24.30
CA LEU A 397 -10.39 9.98 -25.06
C LEU A 397 -11.37 10.66 -26.03
N ARG A 398 -12.31 9.93 -26.61
CA ARG A 398 -13.39 10.49 -27.44
C ARG A 398 -14.26 11.45 -26.64
N VAL A 399 -14.76 11.03 -25.47
CA VAL A 399 -15.59 11.86 -24.58
C VAL A 399 -14.84 13.13 -24.16
N ILE A 400 -13.55 13.01 -23.83
CA ILE A 400 -12.70 14.15 -23.50
C ILE A 400 -12.59 15.09 -24.71
N ALA A 401 -12.20 14.59 -25.89
CA ALA A 401 -12.04 15.40 -27.09
C ALA A 401 -13.33 16.16 -27.46
N GLU A 402 -14.49 15.50 -27.39
CA GLU A 402 -15.80 16.13 -27.66
C GLU A 402 -16.14 17.23 -26.65
N THR A 403 -15.85 17.00 -25.37
CA THR A 403 -16.07 18.00 -24.30
C THR A 403 -15.18 19.23 -24.50
N ILE A 404 -13.91 19.03 -24.86
CA ILE A 404 -12.97 20.12 -25.13
C ILE A 404 -13.34 20.86 -26.43
N ALA A 405 -13.79 20.15 -27.47
CA ALA A 405 -14.19 20.75 -28.74
C ALA A 405 -15.36 21.74 -28.58
N ARG A 406 -16.33 21.44 -27.70
CA ARG A 406 -17.44 22.34 -27.35
C ARG A 406 -17.10 23.39 -26.29
N LYS A 407 -15.80 23.59 -26.01
CA LYS A 407 -15.27 24.55 -25.02
C LYS A 407 -15.77 24.31 -23.58
N GLY A 408 -16.05 23.05 -23.24
CA GLY A 408 -16.45 22.65 -21.89
C GLY A 408 -15.30 22.14 -21.04
N LYS A 409 -15.63 21.76 -19.80
CA LYS A 409 -14.73 21.11 -18.85
C LYS A 409 -15.18 19.68 -18.55
N ALA A 410 -14.23 18.76 -18.54
CA ALA A 410 -14.48 17.36 -18.17
C ALA A 410 -14.06 17.11 -16.71
N ILE A 411 -15.04 16.84 -15.84
CA ILE A 411 -14.81 16.48 -14.45
C ILE A 411 -14.66 14.97 -14.35
N ILE A 412 -13.56 14.52 -13.79
CA ILE A 412 -13.27 13.10 -13.62
C ILE A 412 -13.03 12.83 -12.13
N PRO A 413 -14.07 12.45 -11.37
CA PRO A 413 -13.92 12.05 -9.98
C PRO A 413 -13.16 10.73 -9.90
N VAL A 414 -12.06 10.71 -9.14
CA VAL A 414 -11.25 9.51 -8.91
C VAL A 414 -10.85 9.35 -7.45
N PHE A 415 -10.56 8.12 -7.05
CA PHE A 415 -9.75 7.89 -5.86
C PHE A 415 -8.33 8.37 -6.12
N GLY A 416 -7.72 9.04 -5.13
CA GLY A 416 -6.45 9.73 -5.31
C GLY A 416 -5.26 8.80 -5.63
N ILE A 417 -5.42 7.50 -5.36
CA ILE A 417 -4.40 6.46 -5.57
C ILE A 417 -4.93 5.37 -6.50
N GLY A 418 -4.08 4.87 -7.40
CA GLY A 418 -4.45 3.84 -8.38
C GLY A 418 -5.08 4.41 -9.65
N ARG A 419 -6.39 4.67 -9.65
CA ARG A 419 -7.11 5.04 -10.88
C ARG A 419 -6.69 6.40 -11.43
N ALA A 420 -6.39 7.35 -10.55
CA ALA A 420 -5.91 8.66 -10.97
C ALA A 420 -4.64 8.53 -11.82
N GLN A 421 -3.66 7.74 -11.36
CA GLN A 421 -2.39 7.56 -12.06
C GLN A 421 -2.56 6.79 -13.38
N GLU A 422 -3.44 5.79 -13.43
CA GLU A 422 -3.79 5.10 -14.68
C GLU A 422 -4.38 6.07 -15.73
N LEU A 423 -5.32 6.92 -15.33
CA LEU A 423 -5.91 7.91 -16.24
C LEU A 423 -4.92 8.99 -16.66
N MET A 424 -4.01 9.39 -15.77
CA MET A 424 -2.92 10.30 -16.15
C MET A 424 -2.14 9.72 -17.34
N LEU A 425 -1.82 8.42 -17.33
CA LEU A 425 -1.10 7.80 -18.45
C LEU A 425 -1.90 7.80 -19.77
N VAL A 426 -3.22 7.66 -19.70
CA VAL A 426 -4.09 7.71 -20.89
C VAL A 426 -4.24 9.14 -21.41
N LEU A 427 -4.40 10.11 -20.51
CA LEU A 427 -4.50 11.53 -20.86
C LEU A 427 -3.19 12.07 -21.44
N GLU A 428 -2.06 11.66 -20.89
CA GLU A 428 -0.73 12.03 -21.39
C GLU A 428 -0.51 11.52 -22.82
N GLU A 429 -0.85 10.25 -23.08
CA GLU A 429 -0.78 9.70 -24.43
C GLU A 429 -1.74 10.42 -25.39
N GLY A 430 -2.98 10.67 -24.97
CA GLY A 430 -3.96 11.39 -25.80
C GLY A 430 -3.55 12.83 -26.12
N TYR A 431 -2.90 13.51 -25.17
CA TYR A 431 -2.33 14.84 -25.38
C TYR A 431 -1.18 14.80 -26.40
N ASN A 432 -0.23 13.88 -26.23
CA ASN A 432 0.92 13.73 -27.13
C ASN A 432 0.51 13.32 -28.56
N GLN A 433 -0.59 12.58 -28.70
CA GLN A 433 -1.17 12.21 -29.99
C GLN A 433 -2.01 13.34 -30.62
N GLY A 434 -2.19 14.47 -29.92
CA GLY A 434 -3.00 15.59 -30.40
C GLY A 434 -4.51 15.32 -30.43
N ILE A 435 -4.99 14.29 -29.71
CA ILE A 435 -6.42 13.96 -29.63
C ILE A 435 -7.20 15.08 -28.93
N PHE A 436 -6.57 15.71 -27.94
CA PHE A 436 -7.06 16.95 -27.33
C PHE A 436 -5.89 17.88 -27.05
N ASN A 437 -6.16 19.19 -26.95
CA ASN A 437 -5.17 20.20 -26.55
C ASN A 437 -5.78 21.11 -25.47
N ALA A 438 -5.66 20.69 -24.22
CA ALA A 438 -6.18 21.40 -23.05
C ALA A 438 -5.40 20.98 -21.79
N PRO A 439 -5.31 21.84 -20.76
CA PRO A 439 -4.66 21.48 -19.50
C PRO A 439 -5.44 20.39 -18.74
N VAL A 440 -4.69 19.52 -18.06
CA VAL A 440 -5.23 18.55 -17.10
C VAL A 440 -4.89 19.01 -15.68
N TYR A 441 -5.89 19.52 -14.97
CA TYR A 441 -5.77 19.95 -13.58
C TYR A 441 -5.87 18.76 -12.62
N LEU A 442 -4.90 18.67 -11.72
CA LEU A 442 -4.83 17.64 -10.68
C LEU A 442 -5.15 18.29 -9.33
N ASP A 443 -6.33 17.99 -8.79
CA ASP A 443 -6.80 18.53 -7.50
C ASP A 443 -6.97 17.42 -6.45
N GLY A 444 -6.99 17.82 -5.19
CA GLY A 444 -6.94 16.94 -4.04
C GLY A 444 -5.55 16.32 -3.86
N MET A 445 -5.54 15.07 -3.40
CA MET A 445 -4.30 14.35 -3.05
C MET A 445 -3.56 13.74 -4.26
N ILE A 446 -4.08 13.88 -5.49
CA ILE A 446 -3.57 13.16 -6.66
C ILE A 446 -2.10 13.48 -6.93
N TRP A 447 -1.72 14.76 -6.85
CA TRP A 447 -0.32 15.16 -7.06
C TRP A 447 0.63 14.51 -6.04
N GLU A 448 0.25 14.53 -4.77
CA GLU A 448 1.05 13.96 -3.68
C GLU A 448 1.13 12.43 -3.79
N ALA A 449 0.02 11.78 -4.14
CA ALA A 449 0.00 10.35 -4.46
C ALA A 449 0.93 10.02 -5.65
N THR A 450 0.88 10.81 -6.72
CA THR A 450 1.77 10.64 -7.89
C THR A 450 3.23 10.87 -7.51
N ALA A 451 3.53 11.82 -6.62
CA ALA A 451 4.88 11.99 -6.10
C ALA A 451 5.41 10.71 -5.43
N ILE A 452 4.58 10.05 -4.62
CA ILE A 452 4.89 8.75 -4.02
C ILE A 452 5.12 7.67 -5.09
N HIS A 453 4.31 7.62 -6.16
CA HIS A 453 4.54 6.68 -7.27
C HIS A 453 5.90 6.87 -7.92
N THR A 454 6.33 8.12 -8.14
CA THR A 454 7.64 8.41 -8.74
C THR A 454 8.82 8.09 -7.81
N ALA A 455 8.58 7.93 -6.51
CA ALA A 455 9.59 7.54 -5.53
C ALA A 455 9.79 6.02 -5.41
N TYR A 456 8.85 5.22 -5.91
CA TYR A 456 8.87 3.74 -5.87
C TYR A 456 8.77 3.09 -7.26
N PRO A 457 9.63 3.47 -8.20
CA PRO A 457 9.60 2.93 -9.55
C PRO A 457 9.76 1.40 -9.60
N GLU A 458 10.48 0.79 -8.65
CA GLU A 458 10.66 -0.67 -8.55
C GLU A 458 9.35 -1.47 -8.37
N TYR A 459 8.29 -0.81 -7.92
CA TYR A 459 6.94 -1.37 -7.77
C TYR A 459 6.03 -1.13 -8.99
N LEU A 460 6.51 -0.40 -10.01
CA LEU A 460 5.79 -0.17 -11.27
C LEU A 460 6.03 -1.31 -12.27
N SER A 461 5.18 -1.36 -13.29
CA SER A 461 5.31 -2.29 -14.42
C SER A 461 6.70 -2.19 -15.06
N LYS A 462 7.18 -3.30 -15.63
CA LYS A 462 8.48 -3.31 -16.34
C LYS A 462 8.51 -2.26 -17.46
N ASN A 463 7.40 -2.08 -18.18
CA ASN A 463 7.28 -1.09 -19.24
C ASN A 463 7.42 0.33 -18.69
N MET A 464 6.73 0.66 -17.60
CA MET A 464 6.84 1.98 -16.97
C MET A 464 8.25 2.24 -16.41
N ARG A 465 8.85 1.24 -15.77
CA ARG A 465 10.24 1.33 -15.31
C ARG A 465 11.21 1.60 -16.45
N ASN A 466 11.02 0.94 -17.60
CA ASN A 466 11.89 1.15 -18.75
C ASN A 466 11.76 2.56 -19.32
N ARG A 467 10.55 3.08 -19.47
CA ARG A 467 10.31 4.48 -19.87
C ARG A 467 11.01 5.47 -18.94
N ILE A 468 10.80 5.31 -17.63
CA ILE A 468 11.38 6.21 -16.61
C ILE A 468 12.91 6.10 -16.54
N PHE A 469 13.47 4.89 -16.56
CA PHE A 469 14.89 4.67 -16.26
C PHE A 469 15.82 4.64 -17.47
N HIS A 470 15.32 4.22 -18.63
CA HIS A 470 16.14 4.01 -19.82
C HIS A 470 15.85 5.03 -20.91
N GLU A 471 14.60 5.46 -21.06
CA GLU A 471 14.21 6.43 -22.10
C GLU A 471 14.25 7.87 -21.58
N GLY A 472 14.28 8.08 -20.26
CA GLY A 472 14.21 9.40 -19.64
C GLY A 472 12.84 10.06 -19.80
N ASP A 473 11.83 9.28 -20.21
CA ASP A 473 10.46 9.69 -20.41
C ASP A 473 9.63 9.30 -19.18
N ASN A 474 9.31 10.29 -18.34
CA ASN A 474 8.42 10.10 -17.21
C ASN A 474 7.07 10.80 -17.51
N PRO A 475 6.01 10.04 -17.81
CA PRO A 475 4.70 10.60 -18.17
C PRO A 475 4.13 11.53 -17.10
N PHE A 476 4.42 11.27 -15.82
CA PHE A 476 3.91 12.08 -14.72
C PHE A 476 4.53 13.48 -14.65
N LEU A 477 5.57 13.75 -15.45
CA LEU A 477 6.21 15.07 -15.59
C LEU A 477 5.74 15.82 -16.83
N SER A 478 4.82 15.26 -17.62
CA SER A 478 4.27 15.91 -18.80
C SER A 478 3.71 17.29 -18.45
N GLU A 479 3.98 18.27 -19.33
CA GLU A 479 3.55 19.65 -19.13
C GLU A 479 2.02 19.82 -19.15
N VAL A 480 1.29 18.82 -19.66
CA VAL A 480 -0.18 18.79 -19.64
C VAL A 480 -0.74 18.83 -18.22
N PHE A 481 -0.02 18.28 -17.24
CA PHE A 481 -0.48 18.19 -15.85
C PHE A 481 -0.21 19.47 -15.06
N LYS A 482 -1.27 20.05 -14.49
CA LYS A 482 -1.22 21.28 -13.69
C LYS A 482 -1.68 20.98 -12.26
N LYS A 483 -0.79 21.14 -11.28
CA LYS A 483 -1.13 21.02 -9.85
C LYS A 483 -2.05 22.15 -9.41
N VAL A 484 -3.21 21.83 -8.84
CA VAL A 484 -4.07 22.79 -8.13
C VAL A 484 -3.57 22.92 -6.70
N LYS A 485 -3.13 24.12 -6.29
CA LYS A 485 -2.45 24.31 -4.99
C LYS A 485 -3.40 24.70 -3.87
N ASN A 486 -4.45 25.44 -4.17
CA ASN A 486 -5.32 26.05 -3.17
C ASN A 486 -6.72 26.36 -3.73
N THR A 487 -7.61 26.85 -2.86
CA THR A 487 -9.00 27.18 -3.19
C THR A 487 -9.12 28.31 -4.22
N ASN A 488 -8.17 29.25 -4.31
CA ASN A 488 -8.21 30.30 -5.33
C ASN A 488 -7.90 29.75 -6.71
N ASP A 489 -6.91 28.86 -6.84
CA ASP A 489 -6.64 28.15 -8.10
C ASP A 489 -7.89 27.42 -8.58
N ARG A 490 -8.59 26.73 -7.66
CA ARG A 490 -9.84 26.04 -7.95
C ARG A 490 -10.93 26.98 -8.46
N ARG A 491 -11.14 28.13 -7.80
CA ARG A 491 -12.11 29.14 -8.27
C ARG A 491 -11.75 29.65 -9.66
N ASN A 492 -10.49 30.00 -9.88
CA ASN A 492 -10.04 30.46 -11.19
C ASN A 492 -10.28 29.41 -12.29
N ILE A 493 -10.08 28.12 -11.99
CA ILE A 493 -10.37 27.02 -12.94
C ILE A 493 -11.88 26.94 -13.23
N MET A 494 -12.74 27.07 -12.21
CA MET A 494 -14.19 27.01 -12.39
C MET A 494 -14.76 28.22 -13.13
N ASP A 495 -14.24 29.41 -12.83
CA ASP A 495 -14.73 30.70 -13.36
C ASP A 495 -14.15 31.03 -14.76
N SER A 496 -13.06 30.38 -15.16
CA SER A 496 -12.45 30.56 -16.48
C SER A 496 -13.30 29.97 -17.59
N ASP A 497 -13.33 30.62 -18.76
CA ASP A 497 -13.93 30.07 -19.99
C ASP A 497 -13.01 29.08 -20.73
N GLU A 498 -11.77 28.90 -20.27
CA GLU A 498 -10.84 27.94 -20.87
C GLU A 498 -11.36 26.49 -20.71
N PRO A 499 -11.37 25.68 -21.79
CA PRO A 499 -11.68 24.26 -21.67
C PRO A 499 -10.54 23.53 -20.96
N GLY A 500 -10.88 22.50 -20.22
CA GLY A 500 -9.91 21.78 -19.42
C GLY A 500 -10.44 20.47 -18.86
N ILE A 501 -9.52 19.66 -18.38
CA ILE A 501 -9.82 18.36 -17.77
C ILE A 501 -9.49 18.47 -16.29
N ILE A 502 -10.41 18.07 -15.43
CA ILE A 502 -10.28 18.18 -13.98
C ILE A 502 -10.30 16.78 -13.39
N LEU A 503 -9.12 16.26 -13.05
CA LEU A 503 -8.97 15.01 -12.33
C LEU A 503 -8.94 15.34 -10.83
N THR A 504 -9.92 14.85 -10.06
CA THR A 504 -10.15 15.34 -8.69
C THR A 504 -10.68 14.26 -7.75
N THR A 505 -10.39 14.40 -6.46
CA THR A 505 -10.92 13.52 -5.40
C THR A 505 -12.18 14.09 -4.72
N SER A 506 -13.07 13.27 -4.13
CA SER A 506 -13.09 11.80 -4.11
C SER A 506 -13.84 11.17 -5.28
N GLY A 507 -13.55 9.91 -5.58
CA GLY A 507 -14.06 9.19 -6.75
C GLY A 507 -15.56 8.91 -6.77
N MET A 508 -16.24 9.07 -5.63
CA MET A 508 -17.69 8.83 -5.50
C MET A 508 -18.50 10.09 -5.20
N LEU A 509 -17.87 11.26 -5.28
CA LEU A 509 -18.46 12.54 -4.87
C LEU A 509 -18.99 12.50 -3.42
N SER A 510 -18.31 11.76 -2.53
CA SER A 510 -18.65 11.70 -1.11
C SER A 510 -18.28 12.98 -0.36
N GLY A 511 -17.28 13.71 -0.87
CA GLY A 511 -16.79 14.95 -0.28
C GLY A 511 -15.61 15.53 -1.07
N GLY A 512 -14.99 16.56 -0.47
CA GLY A 512 -13.77 17.16 -1.03
C GLY A 512 -13.98 17.97 -2.32
N PRO A 513 -12.89 18.24 -3.06
CA PRO A 513 -12.90 19.13 -4.24
C PRO A 513 -13.84 18.69 -5.37
N SER A 514 -14.03 17.38 -5.58
CA SER A 514 -14.91 16.84 -6.63
C SER A 514 -16.35 17.33 -6.51
N VAL A 515 -16.86 17.44 -5.28
CA VAL A 515 -18.20 17.97 -4.99
C VAL A 515 -18.26 19.47 -5.27
N GLU A 516 -17.17 20.21 -5.04
CA GLU A 516 -17.09 21.65 -5.33
C GLU A 516 -17.12 21.92 -6.84
N TYR A 517 -16.34 21.17 -7.64
CA TYR A 517 -16.41 21.26 -9.10
C TYR A 517 -17.80 20.91 -9.62
N PHE A 518 -18.37 19.78 -9.17
CA PHE A 518 -19.71 19.37 -9.59
C PHE A 518 -20.76 20.46 -9.28
N LYS A 519 -20.75 21.02 -8.07
CA LYS A 519 -21.69 22.07 -7.65
C LYS A 519 -21.71 23.29 -8.57
N ASN A 520 -20.56 23.68 -9.11
CA ASN A 520 -20.42 24.90 -9.91
C ASN A 520 -20.54 24.65 -11.42
N LEU A 521 -20.21 23.44 -11.88
CA LEU A 521 -20.13 23.12 -13.32
C LEU A 521 -21.31 22.28 -13.83
N ALA A 522 -22.15 21.72 -12.96
CA ALA A 522 -23.21 20.78 -13.34
C ALA A 522 -24.36 21.36 -14.19
N ASP A 523 -24.63 22.66 -14.07
CA ASP A 523 -25.76 23.31 -14.76
C ASP A 523 -25.42 23.68 -16.22
N ASP A 524 -24.15 23.64 -16.62
CA ASP A 524 -23.71 23.96 -17.99
C ASP A 524 -23.58 22.69 -18.84
N GLU A 525 -24.36 22.62 -19.91
CA GLU A 525 -24.43 21.51 -20.87
C GLU A 525 -23.14 21.29 -21.68
N LYS A 526 -22.25 22.29 -21.75
CA LYS A 526 -20.93 22.13 -22.37
C LYS A 526 -20.04 21.21 -21.56
N ASN A 527 -20.25 21.10 -20.25
CA ASN A 527 -19.41 20.29 -19.38
C ASN A 527 -19.76 18.81 -19.48
N ALA A 528 -18.87 17.98 -18.96
CA ALA A 528 -19.10 16.56 -18.79
C ALA A 528 -18.62 16.10 -17.41
N ILE A 529 -19.26 15.07 -16.87
CA ILE A 529 -18.73 14.27 -15.77
C ILE A 529 -18.49 12.84 -16.26
N VAL A 530 -17.32 12.30 -15.96
CA VAL A 530 -16.91 10.96 -16.40
C VAL A 530 -16.58 10.12 -15.18
N PHE A 531 -17.43 9.13 -14.89
CA PHE A 531 -17.21 8.15 -13.83
C PHE A 531 -16.41 6.97 -14.38
N VAL A 532 -15.25 6.69 -13.78
CA VAL A 532 -14.32 5.63 -14.22
C VAL A 532 -14.16 4.48 -13.22
N GLY A 533 -14.89 4.53 -12.11
CA GLY A 533 -14.78 3.56 -11.03
C GLY A 533 -16.14 3.26 -10.43
N TYR A 534 -16.18 2.19 -9.63
CA TYR A 534 -17.39 1.76 -8.94
C TYR A 534 -17.99 2.88 -8.08
N GLN A 535 -19.32 3.01 -8.12
CA GLN A 535 -20.08 3.99 -7.35
C GLN A 535 -20.97 3.27 -6.35
N SER A 536 -20.58 3.25 -5.08
CA SER A 536 -21.34 2.57 -4.03
C SER A 536 -22.75 3.14 -3.88
N GLU A 537 -23.70 2.28 -3.54
CA GLU A 537 -25.09 2.67 -3.30
C GLU A 537 -25.18 3.73 -2.18
N GLY A 538 -26.08 4.70 -2.32
CA GLY A 538 -26.22 5.83 -1.38
C GLY A 538 -25.33 7.05 -1.67
N THR A 539 -24.26 6.90 -2.46
CA THR A 539 -23.36 8.00 -2.82
C THR A 539 -23.98 9.00 -3.80
N LEU A 540 -23.44 10.22 -3.85
CA LEU A 540 -23.84 11.23 -4.83
C LEU A 540 -23.53 10.79 -6.26
N GLY A 541 -22.35 10.21 -6.49
CA GLY A 541 -21.98 9.69 -7.80
C GLY A 541 -22.97 8.64 -8.33
N ARG A 542 -23.42 7.72 -7.47
CA ARG A 542 -24.45 6.72 -7.84
C ARG A 542 -25.78 7.36 -8.22
N LYS A 543 -26.23 8.40 -7.51
CA LYS A 543 -27.47 9.14 -7.86
C LYS A 543 -27.37 9.79 -9.24
N ILE A 544 -26.23 10.42 -9.55
CA ILE A 544 -25.99 11.06 -10.85
C ILE A 544 -25.95 10.01 -11.97
N GLN A 545 -25.26 8.89 -11.76
CA GLN A 545 -25.26 7.77 -12.72
C GLN A 545 -26.66 7.22 -13.01
N LYS A 546 -27.56 7.20 -12.02
CA LYS A 546 -28.97 6.80 -12.19
C LYS A 546 -29.82 7.84 -12.94
N GLY A 547 -29.25 8.96 -13.36
CA GLY A 547 -29.92 9.98 -14.18
C GLY A 547 -30.69 11.04 -13.39
N PHE A 548 -30.44 11.19 -12.10
CA PHE A 548 -31.07 12.26 -11.30
C PHE A 548 -30.69 13.64 -11.86
N LYS A 549 -31.70 14.43 -12.23
CA LYS A 549 -31.53 15.75 -12.86
C LYS A 549 -31.44 16.90 -11.87
N GLU A 550 -31.87 16.69 -10.63
CA GLU A 550 -31.71 17.63 -9.54
C GLU A 550 -31.17 16.90 -8.31
N ILE A 551 -30.09 17.43 -7.75
CA ILE A 551 -29.46 16.90 -6.55
C ILE A 551 -29.56 17.95 -5.44
N PRO A 552 -30.20 17.62 -4.30
CA PRO A 552 -30.15 18.48 -3.12
C PRO A 552 -28.76 18.41 -2.50
N LEU A 553 -28.06 19.54 -2.44
CA LEU A 553 -26.76 19.64 -1.79
C LEU A 553 -26.82 20.66 -0.65
N MET A 554 -26.32 20.25 0.52
CA MET A 554 -26.26 21.12 1.67
C MET A 554 -25.18 22.19 1.47
N GLY A 555 -25.59 23.46 1.59
CA GLY A 555 -24.71 24.61 1.59
C GLY A 555 -24.06 24.84 2.95
N LYS A 556 -23.01 25.67 3.00
CA LYS A 556 -22.28 26.02 4.24
C LYS A 556 -23.15 26.71 5.31
N ASN A 557 -24.32 27.22 4.92
CA ASN A 557 -25.30 27.86 5.79
C ASN A 557 -26.41 26.92 6.27
N GLY A 558 -26.27 25.60 6.07
CA GLY A 558 -27.27 24.59 6.44
C GLY A 558 -28.51 24.58 5.54
N ARG A 559 -28.58 25.44 4.51
CA ARG A 559 -29.66 25.43 3.53
C ARG A 559 -29.33 24.45 2.40
N SER A 560 -30.28 23.58 2.09
CA SER A 560 -30.20 22.73 0.89
C SER A 560 -30.44 23.57 -0.36
N LYS A 561 -29.54 23.49 -1.34
CA LYS A 561 -29.71 24.07 -2.67
C LYS A 561 -29.75 22.92 -3.67
N ALA A 562 -30.81 22.88 -4.48
CA ALA A 562 -30.88 21.95 -5.61
C ALA A 562 -29.88 22.38 -6.69
N VAL A 563 -29.00 21.47 -7.08
CA VAL A 563 -28.09 21.62 -8.22
C VAL A 563 -28.69 20.87 -9.40
N LYS A 564 -28.86 21.58 -10.51
CA LYS A 564 -29.32 21.02 -11.79
C LYS A 564 -28.17 20.29 -12.48
N VAL A 565 -28.49 19.16 -13.10
CA VAL A 565 -27.53 18.30 -13.79
C VAL A 565 -27.83 18.31 -15.30
N ASN A 566 -27.29 19.32 -15.98
CA ASN A 566 -27.38 19.50 -17.43
C ASN A 566 -26.12 19.05 -18.17
N LEU A 567 -24.96 18.98 -17.49
CA LEU A 567 -23.75 18.41 -18.06
C LEU A 567 -23.96 16.97 -18.56
N SER A 568 -23.14 16.53 -19.52
CA SER A 568 -23.22 15.14 -19.99
C SER A 568 -22.61 14.17 -18.97
N VAL A 569 -23.30 13.07 -18.69
CA VAL A 569 -22.87 12.06 -17.72
C VAL A 569 -22.41 10.82 -18.47
N HIS A 570 -21.16 10.43 -18.26
CA HIS A 570 -20.55 9.24 -18.87
C HIS A 570 -20.06 8.28 -17.79
N THR A 571 -20.22 6.98 -18.01
CA THR A 571 -19.71 5.92 -17.13
C THR A 571 -18.86 4.96 -17.96
N LEU A 572 -17.60 4.78 -17.57
CA LEU A 572 -16.62 3.96 -18.26
C LEU A 572 -16.00 2.95 -17.29
N GLU A 573 -16.50 1.71 -17.31
CA GLU A 573 -16.23 0.74 -16.25
C GLU A 573 -14.89 -0.02 -16.42
N GLY A 574 -14.27 0.01 -17.60
CA GLY A 574 -13.02 -0.71 -17.90
C GLY A 574 -11.76 -0.18 -17.21
N PHE A 575 -11.86 0.89 -16.41
CA PHE A 575 -10.71 1.42 -15.65
C PHE A 575 -10.51 0.80 -14.27
N SER A 576 -11.43 -0.05 -13.82
CA SER A 576 -11.40 -0.61 -12.47
C SER A 576 -10.08 -1.29 -12.10
N GLY A 577 -9.62 -1.04 -10.87
CA GLY A 577 -8.45 -1.67 -10.29
C GLY A 577 -8.67 -3.10 -9.83
N HIS A 578 -9.91 -3.57 -9.84
CA HIS A 578 -10.25 -4.94 -9.46
C HIS A 578 -10.29 -5.86 -10.69
N SER A 579 -10.09 -7.14 -10.43
CA SER A 579 -10.27 -8.19 -11.42
C SER A 579 -11.76 -8.33 -11.71
N ASP A 580 -12.14 -8.26 -12.98
CA ASP A 580 -13.51 -8.58 -13.40
C ASP A 580 -13.79 -10.09 -13.23
N ARG A 581 -15.03 -10.50 -13.53
CA ARG A 581 -15.44 -11.90 -13.44
C ARG A 581 -14.55 -12.85 -14.26
N LYS A 582 -14.18 -12.46 -15.48
CA LYS A 582 -13.31 -13.28 -16.35
C LYS A 582 -11.91 -13.42 -15.73
N GLN A 583 -11.36 -12.33 -15.21
CA GLN A 583 -10.05 -12.25 -14.59
C GLN A 583 -9.99 -13.05 -13.28
N LEU A 584 -11.01 -12.98 -12.43
CA LEU A 584 -11.12 -13.79 -11.20
C LEU A 584 -11.15 -15.29 -11.52
N ILE A 585 -11.95 -15.71 -12.50
CA ILE A 585 -11.98 -17.11 -12.95
C ILE A 585 -10.62 -17.54 -13.53
N LYS A 586 -9.98 -16.66 -14.32
CA LYS A 586 -8.66 -16.91 -14.91
C LYS A 586 -7.58 -17.03 -13.83
N TYR A 587 -7.63 -16.19 -12.79
CA TYR A 587 -6.75 -16.24 -11.63
C TYR A 587 -6.86 -17.58 -10.92
N LEU A 588 -8.10 -17.98 -10.59
CA LEU A 588 -8.38 -19.28 -9.99
C LEU A 588 -7.86 -20.45 -10.85
N ARG A 589 -8.09 -20.43 -12.18
CA ARG A 589 -7.61 -21.49 -13.08
C ARG A 589 -6.09 -21.58 -13.19
N LYS A 590 -5.39 -20.45 -13.03
CA LYS A 590 -3.92 -20.39 -13.10
C LYS A 590 -3.24 -20.61 -11.76
N LEU A 591 -4.00 -20.68 -10.67
CA LEU A 591 -3.47 -20.83 -9.32
C LEU A 591 -2.66 -22.12 -9.20
N LYS A 592 -1.45 -22.03 -8.64
CA LYS A 592 -0.63 -23.19 -8.30
C LYS A 592 0.04 -23.00 -6.93
N PRO A 593 -0.02 -24.00 -6.03
CA PRO A 593 -0.89 -25.20 -6.13
C PRO A 593 -2.38 -24.83 -6.06
N ILE A 594 -3.25 -25.78 -6.40
CA ILE A 594 -4.70 -25.61 -6.23
C ILE A 594 -5.01 -25.77 -4.73
N PRO A 595 -5.66 -24.78 -4.08
CA PRO A 595 -5.97 -24.85 -2.66
C PRO A 595 -7.06 -25.88 -2.39
N ASP A 596 -7.05 -26.45 -1.20
CA ASP A 596 -8.09 -27.36 -0.71
C ASP A 596 -9.38 -26.61 -0.34
N ARG A 597 -9.26 -25.31 -0.06
CA ARG A 597 -10.39 -24.43 0.28
C ARG A 597 -10.27 -23.05 -0.34
N ILE A 598 -11.39 -22.52 -0.82
CA ILE A 598 -11.49 -21.14 -1.33
C ILE A 598 -12.59 -20.39 -0.58
N LEU A 599 -12.25 -19.27 0.03
CA LEU A 599 -13.18 -18.40 0.74
C LEU A 599 -13.33 -17.08 -0.03
N THR A 600 -14.55 -16.69 -0.36
CA THR A 600 -14.82 -15.45 -1.13
C THR A 600 -15.34 -14.35 -0.21
N VAL A 601 -14.65 -13.22 -0.20
CA VAL A 601 -14.95 -12.04 0.63
C VAL A 601 -14.92 -10.79 -0.24
N HIS A 602 -15.02 -9.60 0.37
CA HIS A 602 -14.86 -8.30 -0.28
C HIS A 602 -15.68 -8.17 -1.57
N GLY A 603 -17.00 -8.15 -1.41
CA GLY A 603 -17.98 -8.22 -2.50
C GLY A 603 -19.39 -8.29 -1.93
N GLU A 604 -20.38 -7.85 -2.70
CA GLU A 604 -21.77 -7.96 -2.27
C GLU A 604 -22.18 -9.43 -2.05
N VAL A 605 -23.18 -9.65 -1.18
CA VAL A 605 -23.67 -10.99 -0.80
C VAL A 605 -23.82 -11.94 -1.99
N SER A 606 -24.50 -11.49 -3.05
CA SER A 606 -24.75 -12.30 -4.25
C SER A 606 -23.46 -12.64 -5.01
N LYS A 607 -22.54 -11.68 -5.12
CA LYS A 607 -21.27 -11.83 -5.84
C LYS A 607 -20.31 -12.80 -5.16
N CYS A 608 -20.22 -12.71 -3.82
CA CYS A 608 -19.45 -13.69 -3.02
C CYS A 608 -19.99 -15.11 -3.27
N ILE A 609 -21.30 -15.30 -3.12
CA ILE A 609 -21.94 -16.61 -3.27
C ILE A 609 -21.76 -17.18 -4.68
N ASP A 610 -21.92 -16.35 -5.71
CA ASP A 610 -21.73 -16.74 -7.11
C ASP A 610 -20.29 -17.20 -7.37
N LEU A 611 -19.29 -16.39 -6.98
CA LEU A 611 -17.89 -16.74 -7.17
C LEU A 611 -17.51 -18.02 -6.41
N ALA A 612 -18.00 -18.20 -5.18
CA ALA A 612 -17.79 -19.44 -4.42
C ALA A 612 -18.40 -20.65 -5.15
N SER A 613 -19.65 -20.55 -5.61
CA SER A 613 -20.32 -21.60 -6.40
C SER A 613 -19.55 -21.95 -7.67
N THR A 614 -18.98 -20.95 -8.32
CA THR A 614 -18.18 -21.12 -9.54
C THR A 614 -16.85 -21.78 -9.26
N ALA A 615 -16.15 -21.36 -8.20
CA ALA A 615 -14.92 -22.00 -7.74
C ALA A 615 -15.16 -23.49 -7.37
N TYR A 616 -16.28 -23.80 -6.71
CA TYR A 616 -16.67 -25.20 -6.42
C TYR A 616 -16.82 -26.02 -7.70
N LYS A 617 -17.52 -25.47 -8.71
CA LYS A 617 -17.72 -26.14 -10.00
C LYS A 617 -16.40 -26.40 -10.73
N LEU A 618 -15.43 -25.48 -10.62
CA LEU A 618 -14.12 -25.59 -11.27
C LEU A 618 -13.21 -26.64 -10.61
N PHE A 619 -13.12 -26.67 -9.28
CA PHE A 619 -12.11 -27.49 -8.59
C PHE A 619 -12.66 -28.68 -7.81
N LYS A 620 -13.98 -28.72 -7.54
CA LYS A 620 -14.61 -29.72 -6.64
C LYS A 620 -13.97 -29.75 -5.25
N LYS A 621 -13.51 -28.59 -4.78
CA LYS A 621 -12.90 -28.34 -3.47
C LYS A 621 -13.85 -27.55 -2.58
N GLU A 622 -13.58 -27.47 -1.29
CA GLU A 622 -14.46 -26.73 -0.37
C GLU A 622 -14.46 -25.24 -0.72
N THR A 623 -15.64 -24.64 -0.88
CA THR A 623 -15.76 -23.20 -1.11
C THR A 623 -16.85 -22.60 -0.26
N LYS A 624 -16.62 -21.42 0.32
CA LYS A 624 -17.62 -20.71 1.13
C LYS A 624 -17.54 -19.21 0.93
N ALA A 625 -18.69 -18.56 1.04
CA ALA A 625 -18.80 -17.12 1.24
C ALA A 625 -19.17 -16.89 2.71
N PRO A 626 -18.21 -16.67 3.62
CA PRO A 626 -18.49 -16.43 5.04
C PRO A 626 -19.33 -15.16 5.24
N MET A 627 -20.04 -15.08 6.36
CA MET A 627 -20.65 -13.85 6.88
C MET A 627 -19.68 -13.16 7.85
N ASN A 628 -19.87 -11.87 8.10
CA ASN A 628 -19.21 -11.24 9.25
C ASN A 628 -19.59 -12.00 10.54
N LEU A 629 -18.65 -12.08 11.48
CA LEU A 629 -18.69 -12.90 12.71
C LEU A 629 -18.65 -14.42 12.50
N ASP A 630 -18.58 -14.92 11.26
CA ASP A 630 -18.23 -16.33 11.06
C ASP A 630 -16.79 -16.58 11.49
N SER A 631 -16.57 -17.75 12.09
CA SER A 631 -15.25 -18.29 12.42
C SER A 631 -15.05 -19.62 11.69
N ILE A 632 -14.12 -19.67 10.75
CA ILE A 632 -13.85 -20.89 9.98
C ILE A 632 -12.56 -21.53 10.48
N ARG A 633 -12.68 -22.76 11.00
CA ARG A 633 -11.54 -23.62 11.30
C ARG A 633 -10.93 -24.14 10.00
N LEU A 634 -9.69 -23.76 9.74
CA LEU A 634 -8.89 -24.12 8.57
C LEU A 634 -8.18 -25.48 8.74
N ARG A 635 -7.75 -25.77 9.98
CA ARG A 635 -7.16 -27.03 10.41
C ARG A 635 -7.63 -27.37 11.82
#